data_AF-A0AAD1VKC2-F1
#
_entry.id   AF-A0AAD1VKC2-F1
#
_cell.length_a   1.000
_cell.length_b   1.000
_cell.length_c   1.000
_cell.angle_alpha   90.00
_cell.angle_beta   90.00
_cell.angle_gamma   90.00
#
_symmetry.space_group_name_H-M   'P 1'
#
loop_
_entity.id
_entity.type
_entity.pdbx_description
1 polymer ?
#
loop_
_entity_poly.entity_id
_entity_poly.type
_entity_poly.pdbx_seq_one_letter_code
_entity_poly.pdbx_strand_id
1 'polypeptide(L)'
;MTAGGVVCNILQAVCELCHCHLRGPAPCIHSRPSAPSAASEIMEQIVERARKAFATGKTRSLDFRVQQLQALKRMFTEKEEDIKKALKADLNKNDISSYTYEIMGMFGEINLALEKLSEWAAPRHVEKNLITMRDEVYIQYEPLGVVLIIGAWNYPIVVLLQPLVGAIAAGNAAVIKPSEVSENTAKLLEKVIPQYLDKELYPVVNGGIPETTELLSQRFDHIFYTGNTNVGKIIMSAASKFLTPVTLELGGKSPCYIDKDCDIDIASRRITWGKFANCGQTCIAPDYILCDKSIQGRLVEKIKETINVCEKYWHLARVHCIILSSLICNQSSMNKQGNAAVIKPSEVSENTAKLLEKVIPQYLDKELYPVVNGGIPETTELLSQRFDHIFYTGNTNVGKIIMSAASKFLTPVTLELGGKSPCYIDKDCDIDIASRRITWGKFANCGQTCIAPDYILCDKSIQGRLVEKIKETINEFYGDDAKKSPDYERIINKRHFKRLLKLMEGENIVIGGDNDESSCYIAPTVLADVKPDSKVMQEEIFGPLLPIVSVGSLDEAIEFINQREKPLALYVFSNNKKVIKKMIAATSSGGVTANDVIMHFTVIELPFGGVGQSGMGAYHGKHTFETFSHKRACLIKSLAMEGMNQIRYPPFTEKKLGWAKFLLMNKFNKKKMGLLLLPVLAVIAAIVIKLI
;
A
#
# COMPACT_ATOMS: atom_id res chain seq x y z
N MET A 1 -6.04 59.96 -7.72
CA MET A 1 -7.04 59.15 -8.44
C MET A 1 -6.45 57.76 -8.61
N THR A 2 -7.14 56.71 -8.16
CA THR A 2 -6.65 55.31 -8.18
C THR A 2 -7.83 54.35 -8.38
N ALA A 3 -7.58 53.16 -8.94
CA ALA A 3 -8.61 52.32 -9.56
C ALA A 3 -9.63 51.63 -8.61
N GLY A 4 -9.59 51.89 -7.30
CA GLY A 4 -10.51 51.26 -6.34
C GLY A 4 -11.98 51.73 -6.45
N GLY A 5 -12.21 52.96 -6.93
CA GLY A 5 -13.56 53.56 -6.91
C GLY A 5 -14.57 52.99 -7.91
N VAL A 6 -14.14 52.27 -8.94
CA VAL A 6 -15.04 51.80 -10.02
C VAL A 6 -15.66 50.43 -9.70
N VAL A 7 -14.96 49.58 -8.95
CA VAL A 7 -15.42 48.21 -8.63
C VAL A 7 -16.60 48.20 -7.66
N CYS A 8 -16.64 49.15 -6.72
CA CYS A 8 -17.72 49.23 -5.72
C CYS A 8 -19.10 49.45 -6.35
N ASN A 9 -19.20 50.37 -7.32
CA ASN A 9 -20.47 50.76 -7.93
C ASN A 9 -21.10 49.63 -8.78
N ILE A 10 -20.30 48.69 -9.29
CA ILE A 10 -20.80 47.55 -10.06
C ILE A 10 -21.42 46.50 -9.12
N LEU A 11 -20.80 46.24 -7.96
CA LEU A 11 -21.35 45.31 -6.96
C LEU A 11 -22.66 45.83 -6.35
N GLN A 12 -22.76 47.14 -6.10
CA GLN A 12 -23.95 47.73 -5.50
C GLN A 12 -25.19 47.63 -6.42
N ALA A 13 -25.01 47.79 -7.74
CA ALA A 13 -26.09 47.62 -8.72
C ALA A 13 -26.63 46.17 -8.84
N VAL A 14 -25.83 45.16 -8.46
CA VAL A 14 -26.28 43.76 -8.44
C VAL A 14 -27.16 43.45 -7.21
N CYS A 15 -26.95 44.15 -6.09
CA CYS A 15 -27.75 43.94 -4.88
C CYS A 15 -29.18 44.48 -4.98
N GLU A 16 -29.44 45.50 -5.79
CA GLU A 16 -30.79 46.09 -5.94
C GLU A 16 -31.77 45.19 -6.72
N LEU A 17 -31.28 44.15 -7.41
CA LEU A 17 -32.10 43.19 -8.15
C LEU A 17 -32.62 42.00 -7.31
N CYS A 18 -32.22 41.87 -6.04
CA CYS A 18 -32.60 40.74 -5.18
C CYS A 18 -33.31 41.19 -3.90
N HIS A 19 -34.65 41.25 -3.94
CA HIS A 19 -35.48 41.58 -2.78
C HIS A 19 -35.42 40.50 -1.66
N CYS A 20 -34.53 40.69 -0.69
CA CYS A 20 -34.63 40.07 0.64
C CYS A 20 -34.46 41.13 1.75
N HIS A 21 -35.32 41.09 2.76
CA HIS A 21 -35.28 42.03 3.87
C HIS A 21 -34.20 41.68 4.91
N LEU A 22 -33.59 42.73 5.47
CA LEU A 22 -32.55 42.63 6.50
C LEU A 22 -33.12 42.22 7.87
N ARG A 23 -32.34 41.44 8.61
CA ARG A 23 -32.23 41.55 10.07
C ARG A 23 -30.77 41.92 10.42
N GLY A 24 -30.57 42.54 11.57
CA GLY A 24 -29.38 43.32 11.89
C GLY A 24 -28.06 42.54 12.03
N PRO A 25 -26.91 43.26 12.12
CA PRO A 25 -25.58 42.66 12.19
C PRO A 25 -25.34 41.92 13.50
N ALA A 26 -24.76 40.72 13.42
CA ALA A 26 -24.30 39.95 14.57
C ALA A 26 -22.92 40.47 15.07
N PRO A 27 -22.58 40.33 16.37
CA PRO A 27 -21.30 40.80 16.90
C PRO A 27 -20.11 39.97 16.42
N CYS A 28 -19.00 40.62 16.09
CA CYS A 28 -17.73 39.95 15.80
C CYS A 28 -17.07 39.43 17.09
N ILE A 29 -17.36 38.18 17.46
CA ILE A 29 -16.72 37.53 18.60
C ILE A 29 -15.32 37.03 18.18
N HIS A 30 -14.30 37.85 18.39
CA HIS A 30 -12.90 37.39 18.38
C HIS A 30 -12.58 36.65 19.68
N SER A 31 -13.03 35.40 19.78
CA SER A 31 -12.53 34.48 20.80
C SER A 31 -11.03 34.22 20.58
N ARG A 32 -10.23 34.32 21.64
CA ARG A 32 -8.83 33.85 21.61
C ARG A 32 -8.83 32.32 21.46
N PRO A 33 -7.82 31.72 20.80
CA PRO A 33 -7.67 30.27 20.80
C PRO A 33 -7.64 29.72 22.22
N SER A 34 -8.37 28.62 22.46
CA SER A 34 -8.19 27.81 23.66
C SER A 34 -6.77 27.24 23.70
N ALA A 35 -6.22 27.02 24.89
CA ALA A 35 -4.94 26.33 25.03
C ALA A 35 -4.98 24.96 24.32
N PRO A 36 -3.85 24.49 23.75
CA PRO A 36 -3.74 23.13 23.26
C PRO A 36 -4.05 22.14 24.39
N SER A 37 -4.57 20.96 24.04
CA SER A 37 -4.78 19.91 25.04
C SER A 37 -3.42 19.35 25.51
N ALA A 38 -3.37 18.79 26.72
CA ALA A 38 -2.16 18.11 27.22
C ALA A 38 -1.73 16.91 26.35
N ALA A 39 -2.61 16.45 25.46
CA ALA A 39 -2.21 15.63 24.33
C ALA A 39 -1.52 16.49 23.25
N SER A 40 -2.20 17.51 22.71
CA SER A 40 -1.77 18.34 21.57
C SER A 40 -0.33 18.86 21.66
N GLU A 41 0.09 19.28 22.84
CA GLU A 41 1.43 19.81 23.08
C GLU A 41 2.58 18.83 22.80
N ILE A 42 2.32 17.51 22.70
CA ILE A 42 3.39 16.50 22.83
C ILE A 42 3.80 15.82 21.50
N MET A 43 2.96 15.77 20.43
CA MET A 43 3.57 15.53 19.09
C MET A 43 4.31 16.78 18.73
N GLU A 44 3.80 17.96 19.06
CA GLU A 44 4.53 19.18 18.76
C GLU A 44 5.95 19.04 19.34
N GLN A 45 6.11 18.59 20.59
CA GLN A 45 7.43 18.28 21.16
C GLN A 45 8.22 17.14 20.47
N ILE A 46 7.66 15.95 20.18
CA ILE A 46 8.47 14.84 19.60
C ILE A 46 8.63 14.92 18.08
N VAL A 47 7.62 15.38 17.33
CA VAL A 47 7.74 15.68 15.90
C VAL A 47 8.70 16.86 15.70
N GLU A 48 8.67 17.88 16.57
CA GLU A 48 9.69 18.92 16.56
C GLU A 48 11.06 18.38 17.01
N ARG A 49 11.15 17.46 17.99
CA ARG A 49 12.42 16.79 18.35
C ARG A 49 13.02 16.01 17.18
N ALA A 50 12.22 15.21 16.49
CA ALA A 50 12.63 14.49 15.27
C ALA A 50 13.02 15.45 14.14
N ARG A 51 12.30 16.57 13.99
CA ARG A 51 12.61 17.62 13.01
C ARG A 51 13.88 18.39 13.35
N LYS A 52 14.14 18.67 14.64
CA LYS A 52 15.38 19.27 15.17
C LYS A 52 16.56 18.32 14.98
N ALA A 53 16.41 17.05 15.34
CA ALA A 53 17.42 16.02 15.15
C ALA A 53 17.77 15.82 13.66
N PHE A 54 16.77 15.79 12.77
CA PHE A 54 16.99 15.79 11.32
C PHE A 54 17.73 17.06 10.85
N ALA A 55 17.34 18.24 11.34
CA ALA A 55 17.94 19.53 10.97
C ALA A 55 19.42 19.66 11.35
N THR A 56 19.94 18.87 12.29
CA THR A 56 21.39 18.77 12.55
C THR A 56 22.19 18.25 11.34
N GLY A 57 21.53 17.61 10.38
CA GLY A 57 22.16 16.98 9.22
C GLY A 57 22.78 15.61 9.52
N LYS A 58 22.67 15.07 10.75
CA LYS A 58 23.24 13.77 11.17
C LYS A 58 22.87 12.63 10.21
N THR A 59 21.62 12.58 9.75
CA THR A 59 21.12 11.56 8.80
C THR A 59 21.66 11.69 7.38
N ARG A 60 22.31 12.81 7.01
CA ARG A 60 22.90 12.98 5.68
C ARG A 60 24.06 12.01 5.46
N SER A 61 24.86 11.74 6.49
CA SER A 61 25.97 10.78 6.44
C SER A 61 25.47 9.37 6.13
N LEU A 62 26.08 8.72 5.14
CA LEU A 62 25.79 7.31 4.84
C LEU A 62 26.24 6.40 5.98
N ASP A 63 27.37 6.70 6.64
CA ASP A 63 27.87 5.91 7.76
C ASP A 63 26.89 5.90 8.94
N PHE A 64 26.21 7.02 9.19
CA PHE A 64 25.17 7.07 10.22
C PHE A 64 23.95 6.23 9.80
N ARG A 65 23.50 6.30 8.55
CA ARG A 65 22.41 5.44 8.05
C ARG A 65 22.80 3.95 8.11
N VAL A 66 24.04 3.60 7.76
CA VAL A 66 24.60 2.26 7.93
C VAL A 66 24.57 1.86 9.39
N GLN A 67 25.02 2.71 10.31
CA GLN A 67 24.92 2.46 11.75
C GLN A 67 23.48 2.24 12.20
N GLN A 68 22.49 2.97 11.68
CA GLN A 68 21.06 2.79 12.01
C GLN A 68 20.39 1.59 11.30
N LEU A 69 20.91 1.10 10.18
CA LEU A 69 20.42 -0.11 9.51
C LEU A 69 21.07 -1.39 10.05
N GLN A 70 22.37 -1.33 10.33
CA GLN A 70 23.06 -2.26 11.21
C GLN A 70 22.31 -2.31 12.53
N ALA A 71 22.06 -1.15 13.17
CA ALA A 71 21.15 -0.97 14.29
C ALA A 71 19.64 -1.05 13.90
N LEU A 72 19.29 -1.92 12.95
CA LEU A 72 17.97 -2.55 12.90
C LEU A 72 18.11 -4.08 12.96
N LYS A 73 19.22 -4.63 12.40
CA LYS A 73 19.50 -6.06 12.19
C LYS A 73 19.34 -6.97 13.42
N ARG A 74 20.15 -6.90 14.50
CA ARG A 74 19.91 -7.74 15.72
C ARG A 74 18.69 -7.35 16.57
N MET A 75 17.73 -6.51 16.12
CA MET A 75 16.40 -6.54 16.77
C MET A 75 15.87 -7.96 16.67
N PHE A 76 15.80 -8.36 15.41
CA PHE A 76 15.33 -9.63 14.92
C PHE A 76 16.23 -10.81 15.36
N THR A 77 17.29 -10.55 16.14
CA THR A 77 18.17 -11.56 16.76
C THR A 77 18.08 -11.52 18.30
N GLU A 78 18.31 -10.38 18.97
CA GLU A 78 18.27 -10.27 20.45
C GLU A 78 16.84 -10.26 21.03
N LYS A 79 15.84 -9.99 20.19
CA LYS A 79 14.42 -9.84 20.58
C LYS A 79 13.50 -10.77 19.80
N GLU A 80 14.06 -11.72 19.07
CA GLU A 80 13.34 -12.71 18.26
C GLU A 80 12.25 -13.42 19.09
N GLU A 81 12.61 -13.89 20.28
CA GLU A 81 11.70 -14.56 21.23
C GLU A 81 10.65 -13.64 21.84
N ASP A 82 10.93 -12.35 21.99
CA ASP A 82 9.95 -11.40 22.52
C ASP A 82 8.93 -11.03 21.43
N ILE A 83 9.38 -10.90 20.17
CA ILE A 83 8.53 -10.68 18.99
C ILE A 83 7.59 -11.87 18.76
N LYS A 84 8.10 -13.11 18.80
CA LYS A 84 7.27 -14.32 18.71
C LYS A 84 6.14 -14.35 19.74
N LYS A 85 6.45 -14.04 21.01
CA LYS A 85 5.44 -14.00 22.10
C LYS A 85 4.38 -12.93 21.87
N ALA A 86 4.76 -11.74 21.40
CA ALA A 86 3.80 -10.68 21.07
C ALA A 86 2.86 -11.09 19.92
N LEU A 87 3.41 -11.64 18.83
CA LEU A 87 2.62 -12.14 17.69
C LEU A 87 1.72 -13.33 18.07
N LYS A 88 2.18 -14.21 18.97
CA LYS A 88 1.36 -15.29 19.55
C LYS A 88 0.20 -14.74 20.38
N ALA A 89 0.42 -13.67 21.15
CA ALA A 89 -0.60 -13.04 21.98
C ALA A 89 -1.64 -12.25 21.16
N ASP A 90 -1.21 -11.52 20.12
CA ASP A 90 -2.10 -10.70 19.28
C ASP A 90 -2.88 -11.52 18.23
N LEU A 91 -2.27 -12.55 17.63
CA LEU A 91 -2.81 -13.24 16.44
C LEU A 91 -2.87 -14.77 16.56
N ASN A 92 -2.43 -15.37 17.67
CA ASN A 92 -2.24 -16.82 17.84
C ASN A 92 -1.20 -17.46 16.89
N LYS A 93 -0.43 -16.69 16.10
CA LYS A 93 0.66 -17.19 15.24
C LYS A 93 1.68 -17.99 16.05
N ASN A 94 2.05 -19.19 15.62
CA ASN A 94 3.13 -19.97 16.27
C ASN A 94 4.52 -19.39 16.00
N ASP A 95 5.56 -19.93 16.66
CA ASP A 95 6.92 -19.38 16.62
C ASP A 95 7.59 -19.45 15.24
N ILE A 96 7.32 -20.53 14.48
CA ILE A 96 7.84 -20.72 13.13
C ILE A 96 7.19 -19.72 12.18
N SER A 97 5.86 -19.61 12.25
CA SER A 97 5.08 -18.62 11.51
C SER A 97 5.52 -17.19 11.86
N SER A 98 5.64 -16.87 13.14
CA SER A 98 6.02 -15.54 13.63
C SER A 98 7.43 -15.14 13.21
N TYR A 99 8.42 -16.03 13.35
CA TYR A 99 9.76 -15.78 12.83
C TYR A 99 9.69 -15.52 11.33
N THR A 100 9.11 -16.45 10.59
CA THR A 100 9.40 -16.46 9.17
C THR A 100 8.61 -15.33 8.48
N TYR A 101 7.35 -15.08 8.85
CA TYR A 101 6.52 -14.07 8.19
C TYR A 101 6.90 -12.63 8.52
N GLU A 102 7.46 -12.40 9.71
CA GLU A 102 7.62 -11.04 10.24
C GLU A 102 9.07 -10.70 10.66
N ILE A 103 9.96 -11.69 10.78
CA ILE A 103 11.38 -11.51 11.14
C ILE A 103 12.29 -11.82 9.92
N MET A 104 12.06 -12.90 9.17
CA MET A 104 12.92 -13.29 8.04
C MET A 104 12.94 -12.24 6.91
N GLY A 105 11.77 -11.73 6.51
CA GLY A 105 11.67 -10.70 5.46
C GLY A 105 12.39 -9.40 5.84
N MET A 106 12.35 -9.03 7.12
CA MET A 106 13.04 -7.84 7.64
C MET A 106 14.56 -7.95 7.51
N PHE A 107 15.16 -9.12 7.76
CA PHE A 107 16.58 -9.32 7.48
C PHE A 107 16.92 -9.14 6.00
N GLY A 108 16.03 -9.54 5.07
CA GLY A 108 16.19 -9.33 3.63
C GLY A 108 16.25 -7.84 3.27
N GLU A 109 15.23 -7.07 3.64
CA GLU A 109 15.15 -5.62 3.38
C GLU A 109 16.37 -4.88 3.97
N ILE A 110 16.74 -5.18 5.22
CA ILE A 110 17.88 -4.54 5.92
C ILE A 110 19.21 -4.86 5.23
N ASN A 111 19.46 -6.13 4.87
CA ASN A 111 20.71 -6.51 4.21
C ASN A 111 20.81 -5.88 2.81
N LEU A 112 19.71 -5.84 2.04
CA LEU A 112 19.70 -5.18 0.72
C LEU A 112 19.96 -3.67 0.85
N ALA A 113 19.32 -3.00 1.82
CA ALA A 113 19.58 -1.59 2.08
C ALA A 113 21.04 -1.33 2.49
N LEU A 114 21.63 -2.19 3.34
CA LEU A 114 23.04 -2.10 3.72
C LEU A 114 24.01 -2.30 2.54
N GLU A 115 23.73 -3.24 1.64
CA GLU A 115 24.54 -3.48 0.45
C GLU A 115 24.44 -2.31 -0.55
N LYS A 116 23.22 -1.82 -0.78
CA LYS A 116 22.92 -0.92 -1.90
C LYS A 116 22.86 0.56 -1.56
N LEU A 117 22.87 0.97 -0.29
CA LEU A 117 22.71 2.38 0.12
C LEU A 117 23.68 3.34 -0.61
N SER A 118 24.95 2.99 -0.72
CA SER A 118 25.96 3.81 -1.41
C SER A 118 25.67 3.92 -2.91
N GLU A 119 25.21 2.83 -3.53
CA GLU A 119 24.75 2.83 -4.92
C GLU A 119 23.51 3.70 -5.07
N TRP A 120 22.46 3.51 -4.26
CA TRP A 120 21.19 4.23 -4.36
C TRP A 120 21.35 5.74 -4.13
N ALA A 121 22.20 6.17 -3.19
CA ALA A 121 22.43 7.58 -2.87
C ALA A 121 23.29 8.34 -3.90
N ALA A 122 24.02 7.64 -4.76
CA ALA A 122 24.91 8.26 -5.75
C ALA A 122 24.15 9.03 -6.86
N PRO A 123 24.73 10.10 -7.43
CA PRO A 123 24.18 10.80 -8.58
C PRO A 123 23.83 9.87 -9.75
N ARG A 124 22.69 10.10 -10.42
CA ARG A 124 22.30 9.37 -11.63
C ARG A 124 22.34 10.30 -12.84
N HIS A 125 23.38 10.18 -13.66
CA HIS A 125 23.48 10.90 -14.93
C HIS A 125 22.40 10.44 -15.93
N VAL A 126 21.86 11.38 -16.71
CA VAL A 126 20.75 11.17 -17.64
C VAL A 126 21.14 11.53 -19.09
N GLU A 127 20.36 11.09 -20.09
CA GLU A 127 20.65 11.44 -21.48
C GLU A 127 20.54 12.95 -21.72
N LYS A 128 21.55 13.50 -22.39
CA LYS A 128 21.67 14.93 -22.74
C LYS A 128 21.15 15.16 -24.15
N ASN A 129 20.51 16.30 -24.39
CA ASN A 129 20.11 16.73 -25.73
C ASN A 129 21.20 17.60 -26.38
N LEU A 130 21.01 18.04 -27.63
CA LEU A 130 22.00 18.85 -28.36
C LEU A 130 22.36 20.18 -27.67
N ILE A 131 21.45 20.76 -26.88
CA ILE A 131 21.69 22.01 -26.14
C ILE A 131 22.48 21.73 -24.86
N THR A 132 22.23 20.61 -24.19
CA THR A 132 22.88 20.23 -22.93
C THR A 132 24.07 19.29 -23.08
N MET A 133 24.49 18.94 -24.30
CA MET A 133 25.50 17.89 -24.56
C MET A 133 26.87 18.12 -23.88
N ARG A 134 27.24 19.39 -23.61
CA ARG A 134 28.48 19.78 -22.91
C ARG A 134 28.27 20.14 -21.43
N ASP A 135 27.04 20.18 -20.95
CA ASP A 135 26.71 20.44 -19.55
C ASP A 135 26.82 19.17 -18.70
N GLU A 136 26.97 19.31 -17.39
CA GLU A 136 26.72 18.18 -16.49
C GLU A 136 25.21 18.06 -16.23
N VAL A 137 24.67 16.83 -16.28
CA VAL A 137 23.25 16.58 -16.04
C VAL A 137 23.11 15.31 -15.22
N TYR A 138 22.41 15.40 -14.09
CA TYR A 138 22.15 14.26 -13.19
C TYR A 138 20.91 14.47 -12.33
N ILE A 139 20.45 13.39 -11.70
CA ILE A 139 19.48 13.39 -10.61
C ILE A 139 20.24 13.11 -9.31
N GLN A 140 20.07 13.96 -8.31
CA GLN A 140 20.50 13.71 -6.93
C GLN A 140 19.31 13.24 -6.09
N TYR A 141 19.53 12.25 -5.24
CA TYR A 141 18.58 11.84 -4.21
C TYR A 141 18.89 12.59 -2.91
N GLU A 142 17.89 13.22 -2.30
CA GLU A 142 17.99 13.88 -0.99
C GLU A 142 16.78 13.51 -0.11
N PRO A 143 16.94 13.34 1.23
CA PRO A 143 15.83 12.98 2.12
C PRO A 143 14.75 14.05 2.14
N LEU A 144 13.50 13.62 2.32
CA LEU A 144 12.32 14.50 2.41
C LEU A 144 12.30 15.28 3.73
N GLY A 145 12.59 14.63 4.87
CA GLY A 145 12.59 15.25 6.18
C GLY A 145 12.20 14.31 7.31
N VAL A 146 11.02 14.54 7.89
CA VAL A 146 10.39 13.66 8.88
C VAL A 146 9.25 12.90 8.20
N VAL A 147 9.38 11.58 8.14
CA VAL A 147 8.40 10.66 7.56
C VAL A 147 7.51 10.09 8.66
N LEU A 148 6.19 10.12 8.48
CA LEU A 148 5.24 9.37 9.29
C LEU A 148 4.98 7.98 8.68
N ILE A 149 4.94 6.93 9.51
CA ILE A 149 4.63 5.55 9.12
C ILE A 149 3.55 5.00 10.05
N ILE A 150 2.34 4.76 9.56
CA ILE A 150 1.23 4.17 10.33
C ILE A 150 1.01 2.73 9.82
N GLY A 151 1.17 1.73 10.69
CA GLY A 151 1.06 0.31 10.32
C GLY A 151 -0.28 -0.33 10.67
N ALA A 152 -0.59 -1.44 9.98
CA ALA A 152 -1.76 -2.29 10.26
C ALA A 152 -1.48 -3.33 11.36
N TRP A 153 -2.52 -4.06 11.77
CA TRP A 153 -2.50 -5.03 12.89
C TRP A 153 -2.28 -6.49 12.50
N ASN A 154 -2.31 -6.82 11.21
CA ASN A 154 -2.36 -8.19 10.74
C ASN A 154 -0.97 -8.83 10.51
N TYR A 155 0.02 -7.99 10.22
CA TYR A 155 1.45 -8.33 10.32
C TYR A 155 2.16 -7.13 10.96
N PRO A 156 1.92 -6.88 12.26
CA PRO A 156 2.19 -5.60 12.93
C PRO A 156 3.67 -5.24 13.06
N ILE A 157 4.57 -6.18 12.80
CA ILE A 157 6.02 -5.94 12.70
C ILE A 157 6.37 -5.49 11.28
N VAL A 158 6.08 -6.32 10.26
CA VAL A 158 6.66 -6.13 8.91
C VAL A 158 6.10 -4.90 8.19
N VAL A 159 4.78 -4.66 8.21
CA VAL A 159 4.16 -3.52 7.49
C VAL A 159 4.49 -2.16 8.13
N LEU A 160 5.05 -2.18 9.34
CA LEU A 160 5.45 -1.02 10.10
C LEU A 160 6.97 -0.74 9.98
N LEU A 161 7.77 -1.81 9.94
CA LEU A 161 9.24 -1.71 10.00
C LEU A 161 9.92 -1.84 8.63
N GLN A 162 9.33 -2.52 7.66
CA GLN A 162 9.88 -2.58 6.31
C GLN A 162 9.91 -1.19 5.62
N PRO A 163 8.85 -0.35 5.67
CA PRO A 163 8.97 1.04 5.22
C PRO A 163 10.00 1.85 6.03
N LEU A 164 10.21 1.56 7.33
CA LEU A 164 11.25 2.21 8.12
C LEU A 164 12.65 1.96 7.55
N VAL A 165 12.96 0.74 7.08
CA VAL A 165 14.27 0.42 6.48
C VAL A 165 14.61 1.41 5.37
N GLY A 166 13.69 1.64 4.43
CA GLY A 166 13.91 2.59 3.35
C GLY A 166 13.86 4.06 3.79
N ALA A 167 13.08 4.41 4.82
CA ALA A 167 13.08 5.78 5.37
C ALA A 167 14.44 6.14 5.99
N ILE A 168 15.05 5.21 6.75
CA ILE A 168 16.42 5.32 7.28
C ILE A 168 17.43 5.36 6.13
N ALA A 169 17.31 4.46 5.14
CA ALA A 169 18.22 4.41 3.99
C ALA A 169 18.20 5.72 3.17
N ALA A 170 17.02 6.30 2.94
CA ALA A 170 16.85 7.59 2.28
C ALA A 170 17.41 8.77 3.11
N GLY A 171 17.55 8.60 4.44
CA GLY A 171 18.18 9.56 5.35
C GLY A 171 17.20 10.47 6.09
N ASN A 172 15.97 9.99 6.32
CA ASN A 172 14.92 10.73 7.02
C ASN A 172 14.94 10.47 8.53
N ALA A 173 14.35 11.36 9.32
CA ALA A 173 13.79 10.97 10.62
C ALA A 173 12.49 10.20 10.40
N ALA A 174 12.15 9.25 11.27
CA ALA A 174 10.97 8.41 11.09
C ALA A 174 10.13 8.29 12.37
N VAL A 175 8.93 8.83 12.22
CA VAL A 175 7.82 8.96 13.15
C VAL A 175 6.86 7.82 12.82
N ILE A 176 6.49 6.98 13.79
CA ILE A 176 5.93 5.65 13.50
C ILE A 176 4.87 5.27 14.53
N LYS A 177 3.74 4.78 14.06
CA LYS A 177 2.55 4.50 14.84
C LYS A 177 2.14 3.03 14.64
N PRO A 178 2.44 2.13 15.59
CA PRO A 178 1.84 0.81 15.64
C PRO A 178 0.31 0.90 15.71
N SER A 179 -0.37 -0.15 15.26
CA SER A 179 -1.81 -0.29 15.45
C SER A 179 -2.13 -0.64 16.90
N GLU A 180 -3.07 0.08 17.52
CA GLU A 180 -3.60 -0.21 18.86
C GLU A 180 -4.24 -1.60 18.98
N VAL A 181 -4.62 -2.18 17.84
CA VAL A 181 -5.32 -3.47 17.77
C VAL A 181 -4.35 -4.64 18.00
N SER A 182 -3.04 -4.45 17.79
CA SER A 182 -1.98 -5.42 18.11
C SER A 182 -1.26 -4.98 19.40
N GLU A 183 -2.00 -4.97 20.50
CA GLU A 183 -1.60 -4.31 21.75
C GLU A 183 -0.27 -4.86 22.32
N ASN A 184 -0.01 -6.16 22.21
CA ASN A 184 1.22 -6.76 22.73
C ASN A 184 2.42 -6.36 21.87
N THR A 185 2.25 -6.37 20.54
CA THR A 185 3.28 -5.90 19.60
C THR A 185 3.55 -4.41 19.77
N ALA A 186 2.52 -3.58 19.90
CA ALA A 186 2.64 -2.14 20.11
C ALA A 186 3.45 -1.80 21.39
N LYS A 187 3.16 -2.48 22.51
CA LYS A 187 3.90 -2.32 23.79
C LYS A 187 5.32 -2.88 23.74
N LEU A 188 5.51 -4.04 23.09
CA LEU A 188 6.83 -4.62 22.90
C LEU A 188 7.73 -3.63 22.16
N LEU A 189 7.22 -3.12 21.05
CA LEU A 189 7.85 -2.10 20.23
C LEU A 189 8.22 -0.91 21.13
N GLU A 190 7.26 -0.21 21.74
CA GLU A 190 7.51 0.94 22.63
C GLU A 190 8.69 0.78 23.59
N LYS A 191 8.75 -0.38 24.27
CA LYS A 191 9.82 -0.71 25.19
C LYS A 191 11.16 -0.96 24.50
N VAL A 192 11.18 -1.79 23.45
CA VAL A 192 12.39 -2.29 22.78
C VAL A 192 13.00 -1.24 21.85
N ILE A 193 12.23 -0.23 21.47
CA ILE A 193 12.59 0.72 20.44
C ILE A 193 13.71 1.70 20.85
N PRO A 194 13.56 2.53 21.90
CA PRO A 194 14.55 3.55 22.23
C PRO A 194 15.87 2.97 22.77
N GLN A 195 15.99 1.65 22.92
CA GLN A 195 17.18 1.00 23.45
C GLN A 195 18.37 1.06 22.49
N TYR A 196 18.17 1.42 21.21
CA TYR A 196 19.11 1.02 20.16
C TYR A 196 19.26 1.96 18.92
N LEU A 197 18.23 2.64 18.39
CA LEU A 197 18.44 3.80 17.50
C LEU A 197 18.57 5.10 18.30
N ASP A 198 18.92 6.15 17.58
CA ASP A 198 18.74 7.54 17.93
C ASP A 198 17.30 7.87 18.38
N LYS A 199 17.12 8.00 19.70
CA LYS A 199 15.86 8.33 20.39
C LYS A 199 15.25 9.69 20.04
N GLU A 200 15.84 10.48 19.15
CA GLU A 200 15.31 11.78 18.74
C GLU A 200 14.78 11.73 17.32
N LEU A 201 15.57 11.17 16.40
CA LEU A 201 15.12 10.85 15.04
C LEU A 201 13.98 9.83 15.03
N TYR A 202 13.90 8.98 16.08
CA TYR A 202 12.95 7.88 16.19
C TYR A 202 12.60 7.56 17.70
N PRO A 203 11.40 7.94 18.27
CA PRO A 203 10.86 7.34 19.56
C PRO A 203 9.29 7.26 19.76
N VAL A 204 8.67 6.15 20.24
CA VAL A 204 7.19 5.75 20.10
C VAL A 204 6.01 6.71 20.39
N VAL A 205 5.01 6.66 19.47
CA VAL A 205 3.55 6.82 19.71
C VAL A 205 2.87 5.47 19.88
N ASN A 206 2.21 5.26 21.01
CA ASN A 206 1.11 4.30 21.13
C ASN A 206 -0.21 5.05 21.40
N GLY A 207 -1.34 4.36 21.27
CA GLY A 207 -2.69 4.92 21.36
C GLY A 207 -3.53 4.60 20.11
N GLY A 208 -4.80 5.00 20.07
CA GLY A 208 -5.77 4.61 19.04
C GLY A 208 -6.13 5.69 18.03
N ILE A 209 -7.39 5.71 17.60
CA ILE A 209 -7.97 6.77 16.75
C ILE A 209 -7.82 8.17 17.36
N PRO A 210 -8.04 8.40 18.69
CA PRO A 210 -7.74 9.68 19.30
C PRO A 210 -6.30 10.06 18.98
N GLU A 211 -5.34 9.16 19.26
CA GLU A 211 -3.88 9.27 19.11
C GLU A 211 -3.33 9.16 17.68
N THR A 212 -4.20 8.96 16.67
CA THR A 212 -3.78 8.89 15.26
C THR A 212 -4.27 10.11 14.46
N THR A 213 -5.49 10.59 14.67
CA THR A 213 -5.98 11.83 14.00
C THR A 213 -5.19 13.06 14.45
N GLU A 214 -4.95 13.06 15.75
CA GLU A 214 -3.81 13.62 16.46
C GLU A 214 -2.51 13.75 15.68
N LEU A 215 -1.90 12.64 15.24
CA LEU A 215 -0.67 12.61 14.43
C LEU A 215 -0.80 13.44 13.16
N LEU A 216 -1.94 13.30 12.52
CA LEU A 216 -2.25 13.89 11.23
C LEU A 216 -2.54 15.41 11.31
N SER A 217 -2.56 16.00 12.51
CA SER A 217 -2.56 17.46 12.67
C SER A 217 -1.17 18.11 12.55
N GLN A 218 -0.11 17.30 12.57
CA GLN A 218 1.28 17.75 12.60
C GLN A 218 1.92 17.69 11.21
N ARG A 219 2.91 18.55 10.96
CA ARG A 219 3.57 18.62 9.66
C ARG A 219 4.59 17.49 9.48
N PHE A 220 4.35 16.66 8.46
CA PHE A 220 5.30 15.68 7.93
C PHE A 220 5.75 16.02 6.51
N ASP A 221 6.86 15.44 6.10
CA ASP A 221 7.41 15.60 4.75
C ASP A 221 7.12 14.37 3.86
N HIS A 222 6.61 13.28 4.46
CA HIS A 222 5.85 12.19 3.80
C HIS A 222 4.96 11.47 4.83
N ILE A 223 3.84 10.88 4.41
CA ILE A 223 3.05 9.95 5.23
C ILE A 223 2.87 8.60 4.52
N PHE A 224 3.35 7.53 5.13
CA PHE A 224 3.14 6.14 4.72
C PHE A 224 2.05 5.51 5.60
N TYR A 225 1.07 4.85 5.00
CA TYR A 225 -0.01 4.16 5.70
C TYR A 225 -0.29 2.79 5.10
N THR A 226 -0.37 1.77 5.95
CA THR A 226 -0.92 0.46 5.60
C THR A 226 -2.23 0.22 6.34
N GLY A 227 -3.28 -0.20 5.62
CA GLY A 227 -4.52 -0.65 6.24
C GLY A 227 -5.69 -0.66 5.27
N ASN A 228 -6.71 0.16 5.55
CA ASN A 228 -7.98 0.16 4.80
C ASN A 228 -8.21 1.48 4.06
N THR A 229 -8.93 1.39 2.93
CA THR A 229 -9.25 2.51 2.03
C THR A 229 -9.93 3.69 2.71
N ASN A 230 -10.56 3.44 3.85
CA ASN A 230 -11.31 4.39 4.62
C ASN A 230 -10.35 5.37 5.32
N VAL A 231 -9.57 4.86 6.28
CA VAL A 231 -8.57 5.64 7.01
C VAL A 231 -7.50 6.23 6.08
N GLY A 232 -7.20 5.60 4.94
CA GLY A 232 -6.35 6.19 3.89
C GLY A 232 -6.85 7.54 3.37
N LYS A 233 -8.17 7.76 3.27
CA LYS A 233 -8.78 9.04 2.86
C LYS A 233 -8.74 10.09 3.97
N ILE A 234 -8.87 9.67 5.24
CA ILE A 234 -8.65 10.54 6.40
C ILE A 234 -7.21 11.06 6.40
N ILE A 235 -6.25 10.16 6.18
CA ILE A 235 -4.81 10.46 6.13
C ILE A 235 -4.49 11.40 4.96
N MET A 236 -5.01 11.13 3.75
CA MET A 236 -4.80 12.01 2.59
C MET A 236 -5.44 13.40 2.79
N SER A 237 -6.64 13.47 3.39
CA SER A 237 -7.30 14.73 3.72
C SER A 237 -6.45 15.57 4.69
N ALA A 238 -5.91 14.95 5.73
CA ALA A 238 -5.04 15.64 6.68
C ALA A 238 -3.68 16.04 6.08
N ALA A 239 -3.05 15.17 5.29
CA ALA A 239 -1.81 15.44 4.56
C ALA A 239 -1.93 16.66 3.63
N SER A 240 -3.11 16.86 3.01
CA SER A 240 -3.37 17.98 2.09
C SER A 240 -3.18 19.36 2.75
N LYS A 241 -3.40 19.48 4.07
CA LYS A 241 -3.21 20.73 4.84
C LYS A 241 -1.77 21.25 4.80
N PHE A 242 -0.81 20.36 4.59
CA PHE A 242 0.63 20.67 4.54
C PHE A 242 1.27 20.41 3.16
N LEU A 243 0.45 20.02 2.17
CA LEU A 243 0.90 19.49 0.87
C LEU A 243 1.84 18.28 0.99
N THR A 244 1.69 17.48 2.05
CA THR A 244 2.54 16.32 2.33
C THR A 244 2.23 15.17 1.35
N PRO A 245 3.23 14.59 0.67
CA PRO A 245 3.04 13.40 -0.17
C PRO A 245 2.67 12.18 0.67
N VAL A 246 1.91 11.26 0.08
CA VAL A 246 1.42 10.04 0.76
C VAL A 246 1.73 8.76 -0.02
N THR A 247 1.94 7.67 0.71
CA THR A 247 1.88 6.29 0.21
C THR A 247 0.79 5.56 0.98
N LEU A 248 -0.15 4.94 0.27
CA LEU A 248 -1.33 4.28 0.85
C LEU A 248 -1.40 2.83 0.36
N GLU A 249 -1.19 1.87 1.26
CA GLU A 249 -1.19 0.42 0.99
C GLU A 249 -2.47 -0.24 1.53
N LEU A 250 -3.34 -0.76 0.65
CA LEU A 250 -4.71 -1.20 0.97
C LEU A 250 -4.97 -2.67 0.49
N GLY A 251 -6.18 -3.08 0.05
CA GLY A 251 -6.54 -4.51 -0.22
C GLY A 251 -6.47 -5.01 -1.68
N GLY A 252 -6.02 -6.26 -1.96
CA GLY A 252 -5.59 -6.85 -3.27
C GLY A 252 -5.50 -8.40 -3.36
N LYS A 253 -4.74 -9.03 -4.32
CA LYS A 253 -4.47 -10.52 -4.59
C LYS A 253 -3.47 -10.89 -5.79
N SER A 254 -2.21 -11.37 -5.66
CA SER A 254 -1.17 -11.61 -6.76
C SER A 254 -0.52 -13.05 -7.15
N PRO A 255 -0.66 -13.68 -8.36
CA PRO A 255 -0.11 -15.03 -8.86
C PRO A 255 1.28 -15.35 -9.64
N CYS A 256 1.76 -16.57 -10.03
CA CYS A 256 2.94 -16.87 -10.93
C CYS A 256 2.93 -18.21 -11.79
N TYR A 257 3.48 -18.27 -13.03
CA TYR A 257 3.14 -19.28 -14.09
C TYR A 257 4.30 -19.86 -14.89
N ILE A 258 4.16 -21.13 -15.30
CA ILE A 258 5.19 -21.95 -15.94
C ILE A 258 4.69 -22.59 -17.26
N ASP A 259 5.16 -22.10 -18.41
CA ASP A 259 4.70 -22.58 -19.74
C ASP A 259 5.33 -23.92 -20.19
N LYS A 260 4.72 -24.64 -21.15
CA LYS A 260 5.36 -25.85 -21.74
C LYS A 260 6.75 -25.59 -22.31
N ASP A 261 6.97 -24.40 -22.88
CA ASP A 261 8.22 -24.03 -23.55
C ASP A 261 9.22 -23.36 -22.58
N CYS A 262 9.13 -23.66 -21.27
CA CYS A 262 10.04 -23.15 -20.24
C CYS A 262 11.17 -24.13 -19.89
N ASP A 263 12.24 -23.61 -19.28
CA ASP A 263 13.20 -24.43 -18.53
C ASP A 263 12.54 -24.93 -17.24
N ILE A 264 12.21 -26.22 -17.23
CA ILE A 264 11.37 -26.82 -16.20
C ILE A 264 12.14 -27.13 -14.90
N ASP A 265 13.45 -27.37 -15.00
CA ASP A 265 14.35 -27.60 -13.86
C ASP A 265 14.59 -26.28 -13.11
N ILE A 266 14.89 -25.20 -13.83
CA ILE A 266 15.06 -23.86 -13.25
C ILE A 266 13.72 -23.34 -12.71
N ALA A 267 12.60 -23.57 -13.41
CA ALA A 267 11.26 -23.28 -12.92
C ALA A 267 11.01 -23.98 -11.57
N SER A 268 11.12 -25.32 -11.55
CA SER A 268 10.86 -26.14 -10.35
C SER A 268 11.67 -25.66 -9.15
N ARG A 269 12.97 -25.40 -9.34
CA ARG A 269 13.85 -24.92 -8.28
C ARG A 269 13.42 -23.57 -7.73
N ARG A 270 13.06 -22.62 -8.60
CA ARG A 270 12.67 -21.25 -8.21
C ARG A 270 11.29 -21.19 -7.56
N ILE A 271 10.31 -21.96 -8.04
CA ILE A 271 8.97 -21.99 -7.42
C ILE A 271 9.03 -22.76 -6.10
N THR A 272 9.75 -23.88 -6.02
CA THR A 272 9.94 -24.60 -4.75
C THR A 272 10.57 -23.68 -3.70
N TRP A 273 11.63 -22.95 -4.07
CA TRP A 273 12.20 -21.94 -3.19
C TRP A 273 11.18 -20.86 -2.80
N GLY A 274 10.47 -20.25 -3.75
CA GLY A 274 9.49 -19.22 -3.43
C GLY A 274 8.34 -19.71 -2.55
N LYS A 275 7.76 -20.87 -2.89
CA LYS A 275 6.54 -21.47 -2.32
C LYS A 275 6.72 -21.94 -0.89
N PHE A 276 7.89 -22.49 -0.60
CA PHE A 276 8.22 -23.07 0.69
C PHE A 276 9.22 -22.22 1.47
N ALA A 277 9.84 -21.20 0.86
CA ALA A 277 10.29 -20.05 1.62
C ALA A 277 9.11 -19.58 2.47
N ASN A 278 9.44 -19.28 3.72
CA ASN A 278 8.48 -18.84 4.71
C ASN A 278 7.46 -19.89 5.21
N CYS A 279 7.29 -21.05 4.56
CA CYS A 279 6.02 -21.80 4.61
C CYS A 279 4.82 -21.01 4.06
N GLY A 280 5.07 -19.95 3.27
CA GLY A 280 4.05 -19.16 2.59
C GLY A 280 3.75 -17.78 3.17
N GLN A 281 2.99 -17.68 4.29
CA GLN A 281 2.14 -16.54 4.71
C GLN A 281 2.71 -15.11 4.83
N THR A 282 3.93 -14.84 4.39
CA THR A 282 4.30 -13.50 3.96
C THR A 282 3.43 -13.06 2.80
N CYS A 283 3.19 -11.75 2.68
CA CYS A 283 2.62 -11.14 1.48
C CYS A 283 3.51 -11.28 0.21
N ILE A 284 4.64 -12.02 0.29
CA ILE A 284 5.66 -12.27 -0.73
C ILE A 284 5.63 -13.65 -1.40
N ALA A 285 4.82 -14.60 -0.97
CA ALA A 285 4.99 -15.99 -1.41
C ALA A 285 4.10 -16.40 -2.60
N PRO A 286 4.53 -17.33 -3.46
CA PRO A 286 3.72 -17.93 -4.52
C PRO A 286 2.81 -19.00 -3.91
N ASP A 287 1.48 -18.82 -3.94
CA ASP A 287 0.61 -19.87 -3.44
C ASP A 287 0.35 -21.07 -4.34
N TYR A 288 -0.16 -20.98 -5.60
CA TYR A 288 -0.66 -22.03 -6.56
C TYR A 288 0.21 -22.35 -7.81
N ILE A 289 0.00 -23.40 -8.59
CA ILE A 289 0.75 -23.56 -9.86
C ILE A 289 -0.23 -23.66 -11.00
N LEU A 290 0.19 -23.16 -12.15
CA LEU A 290 -0.22 -23.78 -13.41
C LEU A 290 0.96 -23.96 -14.35
N CYS A 291 0.84 -25.04 -15.11
CA CYS A 291 1.70 -25.35 -16.23
C CYS A 291 0.96 -26.18 -17.26
N ASP A 292 1.34 -26.02 -18.52
CA ASP A 292 0.79 -26.84 -19.60
C ASP A 292 0.88 -28.34 -19.26
N LYS A 293 -0.23 -29.05 -19.51
CA LYS A 293 -0.44 -30.44 -19.11
C LYS A 293 0.61 -31.41 -19.68
N SER A 294 1.22 -31.08 -20.82
CA SER A 294 2.31 -31.87 -21.40
C SER A 294 3.60 -31.85 -20.55
N ILE A 295 3.78 -30.85 -19.70
CA ILE A 295 4.96 -30.72 -18.85
C ILE A 295 4.70 -31.01 -17.37
N GLN A 296 3.43 -31.04 -16.94
CA GLN A 296 3.02 -31.26 -15.55
C GLN A 296 3.73 -32.44 -14.87
N GLY A 297 3.80 -33.62 -15.51
CA GLY A 297 4.49 -34.79 -14.94
C GLY A 297 5.98 -34.53 -14.68
N ARG A 298 6.66 -33.86 -15.61
CA ARG A 298 8.07 -33.45 -15.45
C ARG A 298 8.21 -32.33 -14.40
N LEU A 299 7.26 -31.39 -14.29
CA LEU A 299 7.30 -30.32 -13.28
C LEU A 299 7.14 -30.90 -11.87
N VAL A 300 6.21 -31.85 -11.69
CA VAL A 300 6.02 -32.54 -10.41
C VAL A 300 7.25 -33.38 -10.04
N GLU A 301 7.85 -34.09 -11.00
CA GLU A 301 9.15 -34.78 -10.78
C GLU A 301 10.25 -33.79 -10.37
N LYS A 302 10.43 -32.69 -11.10
CA LYS A 302 11.51 -31.72 -10.81
C LYS A 302 11.27 -30.89 -9.54
N ILE A 303 10.02 -30.68 -9.13
CA ILE A 303 9.69 -30.15 -7.81
C ILE A 303 10.00 -31.18 -6.72
N LYS A 304 9.64 -32.47 -6.89
CA LYS A 304 10.01 -33.54 -5.95
C LYS A 304 11.53 -33.70 -5.83
N GLU A 305 12.26 -33.75 -6.94
CA GLU A 305 13.73 -33.75 -6.93
C GLU A 305 14.28 -32.55 -6.15
N THR A 306 13.72 -31.35 -6.35
CA THR A 306 14.15 -30.16 -5.62
C THR A 306 13.87 -30.29 -4.12
N ILE A 307 12.67 -30.72 -3.71
CA ILE A 307 12.30 -30.92 -2.30
C ILE A 307 13.23 -31.96 -1.66
N ASN A 308 13.40 -33.12 -2.28
CA ASN A 308 14.26 -34.19 -1.80
C ASN A 308 15.74 -33.75 -1.71
N VAL A 309 16.20 -32.89 -2.62
CA VAL A 309 17.53 -32.26 -2.53
C VAL A 309 17.60 -31.29 -1.35
N CYS A 310 16.59 -30.44 -1.15
CA CYS A 310 16.53 -29.55 0.01
C CYS A 310 16.54 -30.31 1.34
N GLU A 311 15.79 -31.40 1.47
CA GLU A 311 15.84 -32.30 2.64
C GLU A 311 17.23 -32.92 2.83
N LYS A 312 17.78 -33.53 1.78
CA LYS A 312 19.03 -34.31 1.86
C LYS A 312 20.28 -33.45 2.14
N TYR A 313 20.25 -32.17 1.78
CA TYR A 313 21.30 -31.19 2.11
C TYR A 313 20.98 -30.31 3.32
N TRP A 314 19.80 -30.42 3.95
CA TRP A 314 19.40 -29.68 5.16
C TRP A 314 20.43 -29.81 6.30
N HIS A 315 20.98 -31.01 6.46
CA HIS A 315 22.00 -31.31 7.47
C HIS A 315 23.39 -30.74 7.15
N LEU A 316 23.70 -30.49 5.87
CA LEU A 316 24.98 -29.95 5.40
C LEU A 316 24.98 -28.41 5.36
N ALA A 317 23.84 -27.78 5.07
CA ALA A 317 23.66 -26.33 5.12
C ALA A 317 23.99 -25.72 6.50
N ARG A 318 23.81 -26.52 7.58
CA ARG A 318 24.13 -26.18 8.97
C ARG A 318 25.58 -25.69 9.20
N VAL A 319 26.53 -26.02 8.32
CA VAL A 319 27.95 -25.67 8.49
C VAL A 319 28.28 -24.26 7.99
N HIS A 320 27.57 -23.73 6.98
CA HIS A 320 27.92 -22.45 6.33
C HIS A 320 27.21 -21.21 6.89
N CYS A 321 26.02 -21.35 7.48
CA CYS A 321 25.23 -20.18 7.94
C CYS A 321 25.69 -19.57 9.28
N ILE A 322 26.74 -20.09 9.91
CA ILE A 322 27.14 -19.75 11.30
C ILE A 322 27.72 -18.32 11.44
N ILE A 323 28.09 -17.64 10.35
CA ILE A 323 29.12 -16.58 10.41
C ILE A 323 28.59 -15.11 10.37
N LEU A 324 27.34 -14.82 9.92
CA LEU A 324 27.02 -13.51 9.30
C LEU A 324 25.83 -12.66 9.87
N SER A 325 25.38 -12.86 11.11
CA SER A 325 24.17 -12.18 11.65
C SER A 325 24.31 -11.39 12.97
N SER A 326 24.44 -10.05 12.88
CA SER A 326 24.29 -9.08 14.01
C SER A 326 24.10 -7.61 13.50
N LEU A 327 23.27 -6.72 14.12
CA LEU A 327 23.69 -5.37 14.68
C LEU A 327 22.75 -4.40 15.54
N ILE A 328 21.37 -4.29 15.42
CA ILE A 328 20.28 -4.03 16.48
C ILE A 328 19.29 -2.77 16.45
N CYS A 329 17.95 -2.90 16.16
CA CYS A 329 16.74 -2.01 16.50
C CYS A 329 16.57 -0.44 16.26
N ASN A 330 15.50 0.03 15.50
CA ASN A 330 14.26 0.86 15.91
C ASN A 330 13.92 2.45 16.03
N GLN A 331 12.95 3.01 15.22
CA GLN A 331 11.57 3.70 15.47
C GLN A 331 11.14 5.02 16.35
N SER A 332 10.25 6.04 15.94
CA SER A 332 8.76 6.33 16.37
C SER A 332 7.77 7.56 16.95
N SER A 333 7.85 8.94 17.08
CA SER A 333 6.72 10.04 17.42
C SER A 333 5.86 10.34 18.79
N MET A 334 4.85 11.31 18.91
CA MET A 334 3.85 11.53 20.10
C MET A 334 2.26 11.97 20.07
N ASN A 335 1.71 13.25 20.18
CA ASN A 335 0.22 13.72 20.45
C ASN A 335 -0.53 15.10 19.87
N LYS A 336 -1.92 15.35 19.98
CA LYS A 336 -3.17 16.09 19.28
C LYS A 336 -3.43 17.44 18.43
N GLN A 337 -4.65 17.55 17.76
CA GLN A 337 -5.66 18.70 17.49
C GLN A 337 -7.18 18.20 17.34
N GLY A 338 -8.27 19.02 17.03
CA GLY A 338 -9.72 18.55 16.91
C GLY A 338 -10.84 19.46 16.24
N ASN A 339 -12.10 18.95 16.08
CA ASN A 339 -13.27 19.46 15.26
C ASN A 339 -14.70 19.19 15.90
N ALA A 340 -15.81 19.68 15.30
CA ALA A 340 -17.24 19.35 15.59
C ALA A 340 -17.95 18.60 14.41
N ALA A 341 -19.10 17.93 14.63
CA ALA A 341 -19.76 17.10 13.59
C ALA A 341 -21.24 16.70 13.83
N VAL A 342 -22.11 16.79 12.80
CA VAL A 342 -23.46 16.19 12.80
C VAL A 342 -23.35 14.67 12.58
N ILE A 343 -24.08 13.87 13.38
CA ILE A 343 -23.99 12.41 13.38
C ILE A 343 -25.27 11.82 12.80
N LYS A 344 -25.18 11.09 11.68
CA LYS A 344 -26.30 10.33 11.09
C LYS A 344 -26.10 8.82 11.26
N PRO A 345 -26.75 8.16 12.24
CA PRO A 345 -26.71 6.71 12.39
C PRO A 345 -27.37 6.00 11.19
N SER A 346 -27.04 4.72 10.98
CA SER A 346 -27.69 3.95 9.91
C SER A 346 -29.10 3.51 10.34
N GLU A 347 -30.07 3.83 9.49
CA GLU A 347 -31.50 3.50 9.61
C GLU A 347 -31.76 1.99 9.71
N VAL A 348 -30.96 1.16 9.02
CA VAL A 348 -31.07 -0.32 9.10
C VAL A 348 -30.52 -0.89 10.40
N SER A 349 -30.07 -0.03 11.33
CA SER A 349 -29.70 -0.38 12.71
C SER A 349 -30.54 0.41 13.71
N GLU A 350 -31.86 0.50 13.48
CA GLU A 350 -32.84 1.32 14.21
C GLU A 350 -32.67 1.34 15.75
N ASN A 351 -32.47 0.17 16.38
CA ASN A 351 -32.25 0.10 17.83
C ASN A 351 -30.95 0.78 18.28
N THR A 352 -29.88 0.69 17.48
CA THR A 352 -28.63 1.42 17.71
C THR A 352 -28.78 2.90 17.37
N ALA A 353 -29.53 3.25 16.32
CA ALA A 353 -29.82 4.63 15.94
C ALA A 353 -30.56 5.39 17.07
N LYS A 354 -31.63 4.81 17.62
CA LYS A 354 -32.36 5.33 18.80
C LYS A 354 -31.50 5.34 20.06
N LEU A 355 -30.62 4.36 20.25
CA LEU A 355 -29.69 4.34 21.38
C LEU A 355 -28.69 5.50 21.29
N LEU A 356 -28.08 5.74 20.12
CA LEU A 356 -27.11 6.83 19.93
C LEU A 356 -27.77 8.20 20.05
N GLU A 357 -28.97 8.39 19.48
CA GLU A 357 -29.80 9.59 19.67
C GLU A 357 -30.10 9.87 21.14
N LYS A 358 -30.40 8.83 21.93
CA LYS A 358 -30.59 8.99 23.38
C LYS A 358 -29.30 9.24 24.14
N VAL A 359 -28.20 8.57 23.77
CA VAL A 359 -26.97 8.49 24.58
C VAL A 359 -25.98 9.60 24.27
N ILE A 360 -25.69 9.89 22.99
CA ILE A 360 -24.67 10.89 22.62
C ILE A 360 -24.96 12.26 23.27
N PRO A 361 -26.20 12.79 23.26
CA PRO A 361 -26.55 14.05 23.92
C PRO A 361 -26.39 14.07 25.46
N GLN A 362 -26.05 12.95 26.11
CA GLN A 362 -25.74 12.90 27.56
C GLN A 362 -24.24 13.07 27.86
N TYR A 363 -23.37 12.86 26.86
CA TYR A 363 -21.92 12.81 27.03
C TYR A 363 -21.14 13.74 26.10
N LEU A 364 -21.72 14.10 24.96
CA LEU A 364 -21.20 15.11 24.03
C LEU A 364 -22.15 16.31 23.97
N ASP A 365 -21.59 17.46 23.61
CA ASP A 365 -22.36 18.70 23.43
C ASP A 365 -23.43 18.53 22.33
N LYS A 366 -24.65 18.98 22.63
CA LYS A 366 -25.83 18.74 21.79
C LYS A 366 -25.89 19.61 20.54
N GLU A 367 -25.23 20.76 20.56
CA GLU A 367 -25.20 21.72 19.46
C GLU A 367 -24.02 21.42 18.53
N LEU A 368 -22.89 20.95 19.09
CA LEU A 368 -21.71 20.53 18.32
C LEU A 368 -21.79 19.09 17.76
N TYR A 369 -22.57 18.21 18.40
CA TYR A 369 -22.72 16.80 18.02
C TYR A 369 -24.18 16.31 17.95
N PRO A 370 -25.09 17.01 17.22
CA PRO A 370 -26.48 16.59 17.09
C PRO A 370 -26.57 15.26 16.33
N VAL A 371 -27.44 14.38 16.81
CA VAL A 371 -27.75 13.10 16.17
C VAL A 371 -29.02 13.24 15.33
N VAL A 372 -28.95 12.89 14.04
CA VAL A 372 -30.08 12.93 13.10
C VAL A 372 -30.42 11.51 12.67
N ASN A 373 -31.59 11.03 13.10
CA ASN A 373 -32.13 9.73 12.67
C ASN A 373 -33.06 9.91 11.46
N GLY A 374 -33.06 8.94 10.55
CA GLY A 374 -33.89 8.97 9.33
C GLY A 374 -33.34 8.08 8.21
N GLY A 375 -34.17 7.77 7.22
CA GLY A 375 -33.84 6.96 6.06
C GLY A 375 -33.33 7.79 4.88
N ILE A 376 -33.66 7.35 3.66
CA ILE A 376 -33.24 8.00 2.42
C ILE A 376 -33.79 9.44 2.28
N PRO A 377 -35.08 9.74 2.56
CA PRO A 377 -35.60 11.11 2.44
C PRO A 377 -34.86 12.10 3.36
N GLU A 378 -34.70 11.76 4.63
CA GLU A 378 -34.06 12.59 5.64
C GLU A 378 -32.55 12.72 5.36
N THR A 379 -31.90 11.66 4.87
CA THR A 379 -30.50 11.73 4.43
C THR A 379 -30.34 12.62 3.20
N THR A 380 -31.31 12.61 2.28
CA THR A 380 -31.29 13.44 1.06
C THR A 380 -31.47 14.91 1.39
N GLU A 381 -32.36 15.24 2.33
CA GLU A 381 -32.55 16.61 2.82
C GLU A 381 -31.37 17.09 3.69
N LEU A 382 -30.80 16.21 4.52
CA LEU A 382 -29.57 16.52 5.25
C LEU A 382 -28.42 16.85 4.28
N LEU A 383 -28.27 16.08 3.20
CA LEU A 383 -27.30 16.33 2.13
C LEU A 383 -27.68 17.51 1.20
N SER A 384 -28.85 18.13 1.38
CA SER A 384 -29.19 19.42 0.75
C SER A 384 -28.54 20.61 1.48
N GLN A 385 -28.14 20.41 2.74
CA GLN A 385 -27.49 21.42 3.57
C GLN A 385 -25.98 21.53 3.27
N ARG A 386 -25.42 22.71 3.54
CA ARG A 386 -23.98 22.94 3.41
C ARG A 386 -23.23 22.43 4.65
N PHE A 387 -22.29 21.51 4.42
CA PHE A 387 -21.28 21.09 5.40
C PHE A 387 -19.88 21.53 4.95
N ASP A 388 -18.96 21.71 5.89
CA ASP A 388 -17.55 21.97 5.58
C ASP A 388 -16.74 20.67 5.34
N HIS A 389 -17.30 19.51 5.71
CA HIS A 389 -16.82 18.17 5.32
C HIS A 389 -17.96 17.15 5.48
N ILE A 390 -18.08 16.18 4.56
CA ILE A 390 -19.03 15.05 4.71
C ILE A 390 -18.26 13.74 4.81
N PHE A 391 -18.46 13.03 5.92
CA PHE A 391 -17.89 11.71 6.19
C PHE A 391 -18.98 10.64 6.00
N TYR A 392 -18.72 9.64 5.15
CA TYR A 392 -19.67 8.56 4.87
C TYR A 392 -19.01 7.18 4.87
N THR A 393 -19.61 6.21 5.54
CA THR A 393 -19.23 4.79 5.49
C THR A 393 -20.35 3.93 4.95
N GLY A 394 -20.03 3.09 3.96
CA GLY A 394 -20.97 2.11 3.40
C GLY A 394 -20.63 1.75 1.95
N ASN A 395 -21.62 1.80 1.07
CA ASN A 395 -21.49 1.30 -0.29
C ASN A 395 -21.18 2.40 -1.33
N THR A 396 -20.55 2.00 -2.44
CA THR A 396 -20.08 2.89 -3.49
C THR A 396 -21.20 3.68 -4.19
N ASN A 397 -22.42 3.17 -4.21
CA ASN A 397 -23.56 3.87 -4.84
C ASN A 397 -24.02 5.06 -4.00
N VAL A 398 -24.17 4.87 -2.68
CA VAL A 398 -24.48 5.97 -1.76
C VAL A 398 -23.30 6.94 -1.63
N GLY A 399 -22.06 6.43 -1.67
CA GLY A 399 -20.86 7.28 -1.74
C GLY A 399 -20.85 8.21 -2.97
N LYS A 400 -21.26 7.71 -4.15
CA LYS A 400 -21.42 8.51 -5.38
C LYS A 400 -22.55 9.55 -5.25
N ILE A 401 -23.68 9.20 -4.63
CA ILE A 401 -24.78 10.15 -4.34
C ILE A 401 -24.28 11.27 -3.42
N ILE A 402 -23.55 10.93 -2.36
CA ILE A 402 -23.00 11.88 -1.39
C ILE A 402 -21.96 12.80 -2.03
N MET A 403 -21.06 12.27 -2.87
CA MET A 403 -20.11 13.11 -3.61
C MET A 403 -20.82 14.05 -4.60
N SER A 404 -21.90 13.58 -5.23
CA SER A 404 -22.71 14.40 -6.14
C SER A 404 -23.44 15.53 -5.39
N ALA A 405 -23.99 15.25 -4.21
CA ALA A 405 -24.59 16.27 -3.35
C ALA A 405 -23.56 17.29 -2.84
N ALA A 406 -22.45 16.81 -2.29
CA ALA A 406 -21.34 17.63 -1.78
C ALA A 406 -20.74 18.57 -2.85
N SER A 407 -20.68 18.12 -4.10
CA SER A 407 -20.16 18.92 -5.23
C SER A 407 -20.92 20.24 -5.44
N LYS A 408 -22.21 20.31 -5.06
CA LYS A 408 -23.02 21.54 -5.16
C LYS A 408 -22.50 22.69 -4.28
N PHE A 409 -21.80 22.35 -3.20
CA PHE A 409 -21.23 23.30 -2.24
C PHE A 409 -19.70 23.34 -2.24
N LEU A 410 -19.07 22.56 -3.13
CA LEU A 410 -17.62 22.25 -3.11
C LEU A 410 -17.15 21.64 -1.78
N THR A 411 -18.05 20.97 -1.05
CA THR A 411 -17.77 20.32 0.22
C THR A 411 -16.81 19.13 0.01
N PRO A 412 -15.68 19.05 0.73
CA PRO A 412 -14.81 17.87 0.68
C PRO A 412 -15.54 16.65 1.29
N VAL A 413 -15.23 15.47 0.76
CA VAL A 413 -15.84 14.20 1.19
C VAL A 413 -14.80 13.16 1.59
N THR A 414 -15.09 12.42 2.65
CA THR A 414 -14.42 11.17 3.00
C THR A 414 -15.42 10.03 2.77
N LEU A 415 -15.10 9.13 1.85
CA LEU A 415 -15.98 8.06 1.39
C LEU A 415 -15.35 6.70 1.67
N GLU A 416 -15.83 6.05 2.71
CA GLU A 416 -15.23 4.85 3.27
C GLU A 416 -15.84 3.62 2.58
N LEU A 417 -15.15 3.16 1.53
CA LEU A 417 -15.60 2.20 0.51
C LEU A 417 -14.53 1.12 0.28
N GLY A 418 -14.90 -0.16 0.32
CA GLY A 418 -13.98 -1.29 0.18
C GLY A 418 -13.70 -1.74 -1.26
N GLY A 419 -12.62 -2.49 -1.45
CA GLY A 419 -12.27 -3.17 -2.70
C GLY A 419 -12.26 -4.70 -2.53
N LYS A 420 -12.69 -5.44 -3.56
CA LYS A 420 -12.75 -6.90 -3.52
C LYS A 420 -11.88 -7.52 -4.60
N SER A 421 -11.18 -8.56 -4.21
CA SER A 421 -10.07 -9.06 -5.00
C SER A 421 -10.46 -10.37 -5.72
N PRO A 422 -10.32 -10.47 -7.04
CA PRO A 422 -10.77 -11.63 -7.84
C PRO A 422 -9.78 -12.79 -7.88
N CYS A 423 -10.27 -14.00 -8.09
CA CYS A 423 -9.49 -15.18 -8.50
C CYS A 423 -10.19 -15.93 -9.61
N TYR A 424 -9.83 -15.66 -10.87
CA TYR A 424 -10.39 -16.38 -12.00
C TYR A 424 -9.79 -17.78 -12.14
N ILE A 425 -10.63 -18.79 -12.40
CA ILE A 425 -10.29 -20.19 -12.64
C ILE A 425 -10.81 -20.62 -14.01
N ASP A 426 -9.87 -20.75 -14.96
CA ASP A 426 -10.11 -21.35 -16.26
C ASP A 426 -10.44 -22.84 -16.12
N LYS A 427 -11.42 -23.31 -16.91
CA LYS A 427 -11.95 -24.68 -16.90
C LYS A 427 -10.89 -25.76 -17.15
N ASP A 428 -9.84 -25.43 -17.90
CA ASP A 428 -8.77 -26.34 -18.32
C ASP A 428 -7.51 -26.23 -17.43
N CYS A 429 -7.65 -25.66 -16.23
CA CYS A 429 -6.59 -25.57 -15.23
C CYS A 429 -6.47 -26.82 -14.33
N ASP A 430 -5.37 -26.95 -13.58
CA ASP A 430 -5.22 -27.99 -12.57
C ASP A 430 -5.97 -27.61 -11.28
N ILE A 431 -7.13 -28.24 -11.06
CA ILE A 431 -8.00 -27.97 -9.91
C ILE A 431 -7.39 -28.43 -8.59
N ASP A 432 -6.58 -29.49 -8.58
CA ASP A 432 -6.04 -30.05 -7.33
C ASP A 432 -4.94 -29.12 -6.79
N ILE A 433 -4.05 -28.70 -7.68
CA ILE A 433 -3.07 -27.64 -7.44
C ILE A 433 -3.78 -26.32 -7.13
N ALA A 434 -4.90 -26.00 -7.80
CA ALA A 434 -5.66 -24.78 -7.56
C ALA A 434 -6.26 -24.70 -6.17
N SER A 435 -7.15 -25.63 -5.86
CA SER A 435 -7.80 -25.76 -4.56
C SER A 435 -6.80 -25.69 -3.43
N ARG A 436 -5.76 -26.55 -3.46
CA ARG A 436 -4.75 -26.63 -2.39
C ARG A 436 -4.18 -25.28 -1.98
N ARG A 437 -4.00 -24.45 -2.99
CA ARG A 437 -3.11 -23.32 -2.92
C ARG A 437 -3.89 -21.99 -2.87
N ILE A 438 -5.15 -21.95 -3.35
CA ILE A 438 -6.13 -20.96 -2.88
C ILE A 438 -6.41 -21.17 -1.39
N THR A 439 -6.64 -22.42 -0.96
CA THR A 439 -6.85 -22.79 0.46
C THR A 439 -5.73 -22.24 1.33
N TRP A 440 -4.47 -22.42 0.91
CA TRP A 440 -3.33 -21.94 1.71
C TRP A 440 -3.42 -20.43 1.98
N GLY A 441 -3.43 -19.58 0.94
CA GLY A 441 -3.50 -18.13 1.13
C GLY A 441 -4.81 -17.64 1.76
N LYS A 442 -5.92 -18.38 1.58
CA LYS A 442 -7.23 -18.02 2.14
C LYS A 442 -7.26 -18.12 3.66
N PHE A 443 -6.59 -19.14 4.20
CA PHE A 443 -6.71 -19.50 5.61
C PHE A 443 -5.45 -19.18 6.41
N ALA A 444 -4.32 -18.90 5.74
CA ALA A 444 -3.16 -18.17 6.27
C ALA A 444 -3.58 -16.90 7.05
N ASN A 445 -3.13 -16.75 8.29
CA ASN A 445 -3.51 -15.64 9.18
C ASN A 445 -5.04 -15.53 9.40
N CYS A 446 -5.74 -16.67 9.35
CA CYS A 446 -7.21 -16.77 9.17
C CYS A 446 -7.77 -15.90 8.02
N GLY A 447 -7.02 -15.67 6.94
CA GLY A 447 -7.43 -14.82 5.81
C GLY A 447 -7.41 -13.33 6.10
N GLN A 448 -6.80 -12.90 7.21
CA GLN A 448 -6.66 -11.49 7.62
C GLN A 448 -5.47 -10.84 6.91
N THR A 449 -5.38 -10.97 5.60
CA THR A 449 -4.26 -10.46 4.79
C THR A 449 -4.82 -9.59 3.68
N CYS A 450 -4.27 -8.39 3.51
CA CYS A 450 -4.78 -7.43 2.53
C CYS A 450 -4.81 -8.03 1.12
N ILE A 451 -3.86 -8.93 0.80
CA ILE A 451 -3.83 -9.67 -0.47
C ILE A 451 -4.39 -11.11 -0.40
N ALA A 452 -5.11 -11.50 0.66
CA ALA A 452 -5.71 -12.85 0.78
C ALA A 452 -6.71 -13.15 -0.35
N PRO A 453 -6.89 -14.41 -0.78
CA PRO A 453 -7.85 -14.79 -1.80
C PRO A 453 -9.32 -14.60 -1.38
N ASP A 454 -9.80 -13.37 -1.53
CA ASP A 454 -11.15 -12.92 -1.20
C ASP A 454 -12.28 -13.76 -1.87
N TYR A 455 -12.50 -13.70 -3.20
CA TYR A 455 -13.47 -14.57 -3.91
C TYR A 455 -12.93 -15.35 -5.13
N ILE A 456 -13.61 -16.42 -5.52
CA ILE A 456 -13.33 -17.19 -6.75
C ILE A 456 -14.35 -16.83 -7.86
N LEU A 457 -13.88 -16.78 -9.10
CA LEU A 457 -14.68 -16.81 -10.34
C LEU A 457 -14.30 -18.10 -11.09
N CYS A 458 -15.22 -19.03 -11.33
CA CYS A 458 -14.91 -20.28 -12.05
C CYS A 458 -16.06 -20.74 -12.96
N ASP A 459 -15.80 -21.64 -13.90
CA ASP A 459 -16.89 -22.32 -14.62
C ASP A 459 -17.71 -23.21 -13.67
N LYS A 460 -19.04 -23.22 -13.82
CA LYS A 460 -19.96 -24.00 -12.98
C LYS A 460 -19.63 -25.50 -12.95
N SER A 461 -19.12 -26.06 -14.05
CA SER A 461 -18.73 -27.47 -14.18
C SER A 461 -17.54 -27.88 -13.31
N ILE A 462 -16.68 -26.93 -12.92
CA ILE A 462 -15.49 -27.22 -12.11
C ILE A 462 -15.69 -26.97 -10.61
N GLN A 463 -16.74 -26.24 -10.21
CA GLN A 463 -17.00 -25.85 -8.82
C GLN A 463 -17.09 -27.04 -7.84
N GLY A 464 -17.75 -28.15 -8.22
CA GLY A 464 -17.86 -29.32 -7.33
C GLY A 464 -16.52 -29.97 -7.00
N ARG A 465 -15.64 -30.10 -8.00
CA ARG A 465 -14.28 -30.64 -7.84
C ARG A 465 -13.40 -29.68 -7.02
N LEU A 466 -13.54 -28.38 -7.27
CA LEU A 466 -12.86 -27.31 -6.54
C LEU A 466 -13.18 -27.37 -5.04
N VAL A 467 -14.45 -27.54 -4.67
CA VAL A 467 -14.91 -27.68 -3.27
C VAL A 467 -14.30 -28.92 -2.61
N GLU A 468 -14.43 -30.11 -3.20
CA GLU A 468 -13.87 -31.35 -2.63
C GLU A 468 -12.35 -31.23 -2.38
N LYS A 469 -11.59 -30.67 -3.32
CA LYS A 469 -10.15 -30.48 -3.18
C LYS A 469 -9.75 -29.38 -2.20
N ILE A 470 -10.60 -28.37 -1.98
CA ILE A 470 -10.40 -27.40 -0.89
C ILE A 470 -10.58 -28.10 0.46
N LYS A 471 -11.61 -28.96 0.59
CA LYS A 471 -11.90 -29.74 1.81
C LYS A 471 -10.76 -30.69 2.18
N GLU A 472 -10.28 -31.48 1.22
CA GLU A 472 -9.10 -32.35 1.40
C GLU A 472 -7.90 -31.56 1.95
N THR A 473 -7.64 -30.39 1.37
CA THR A 473 -6.48 -29.56 1.77
C THR A 473 -6.66 -28.93 3.15
N ILE A 474 -7.86 -28.46 3.50
CA ILE A 474 -8.15 -27.93 4.86
C ILE A 474 -7.81 -29.00 5.91
N ASN A 475 -8.19 -30.24 5.65
CA ASN A 475 -7.93 -31.38 6.54
C ASN A 475 -6.44 -31.73 6.62
N GLU A 476 -5.67 -31.56 5.54
CA GLU A 476 -4.22 -31.75 5.54
C GLU A 476 -3.47 -30.65 6.30
N PHE A 477 -3.86 -29.39 6.15
CA PHE A 477 -3.16 -28.25 6.78
C PHE A 477 -3.49 -28.10 8.26
N TYR A 478 -4.72 -28.41 8.67
CA TYR A 478 -5.23 -28.08 10.00
C TYR A 478 -5.76 -29.29 10.78
N GLY A 479 -5.72 -30.49 10.19
CA GLY A 479 -6.31 -31.71 10.76
C GLY A 479 -7.84 -31.71 10.73
N ASP A 480 -8.43 -32.77 11.30
CA ASP A 480 -9.89 -32.95 11.39
C ASP A 480 -10.58 -31.89 12.28
N ASP A 481 -9.81 -31.13 13.09
CA ASP A 481 -10.29 -30.01 13.90
C ASP A 481 -9.29 -28.85 13.87
N ALA A 482 -9.51 -27.92 12.92
CA ALA A 482 -8.72 -26.71 12.75
C ALA A 482 -8.68 -25.80 13.99
N LYS A 483 -9.60 -25.96 14.96
CA LYS A 483 -9.54 -25.24 16.23
C LYS A 483 -8.35 -25.67 17.09
N LYS A 484 -7.92 -26.94 16.97
CA LYS A 484 -6.76 -27.49 17.68
C LYS A 484 -5.42 -27.27 16.96
N SER A 485 -5.42 -26.89 15.67
CA SER A 485 -4.18 -26.69 14.92
C SER A 485 -3.32 -25.57 15.52
N PRO A 486 -2.00 -25.78 15.71
CA PRO A 486 -1.07 -24.73 16.11
C PRO A 486 -0.72 -23.78 14.95
N ASP A 487 -1.07 -24.14 13.71
CA ASP A 487 -0.83 -23.40 12.47
C ASP A 487 -2.09 -22.67 11.96
N TYR A 488 -3.14 -22.58 12.78
CA TYR A 488 -4.33 -21.78 12.51
C TYR A 488 -4.48 -20.66 13.54
N GLU A 489 -4.46 -19.42 13.05
CA GLU A 489 -4.53 -18.18 13.84
C GLU A 489 -5.92 -17.97 14.48
N ARG A 490 -6.22 -16.75 14.95
CA ARG A 490 -7.57 -16.36 15.40
C ARG A 490 -7.99 -15.02 14.79
N ILE A 491 -9.29 -14.75 14.77
CA ILE A 491 -9.80 -13.45 14.36
C ILE A 491 -9.42 -12.43 15.44
N ILE A 492 -8.77 -11.34 15.02
CA ILE A 492 -8.08 -10.37 15.90
C ILE A 492 -8.93 -9.84 17.07
N ASN A 493 -10.26 -9.72 16.91
CA ASN A 493 -11.17 -9.39 18.00
C ASN A 493 -12.63 -9.71 17.67
N LYS A 494 -13.48 -9.61 18.70
CA LYS A 494 -14.93 -9.85 18.65
C LYS A 494 -15.70 -8.96 17.66
N ARG A 495 -15.20 -7.78 17.29
CA ARG A 495 -15.83 -6.91 16.27
C ARG A 495 -15.64 -7.49 14.87
N HIS A 496 -14.41 -7.89 14.53
CA HIS A 496 -14.13 -8.54 13.24
C HIS A 496 -14.81 -9.91 13.15
N PHE A 497 -14.81 -10.68 14.24
CA PHE A 497 -15.54 -11.95 14.36
C PHE A 497 -17.04 -11.79 14.05
N LYS A 498 -17.74 -10.86 14.71
CA LYS A 498 -19.19 -10.64 14.50
C LYS A 498 -19.55 -10.05 13.14
N ARG A 499 -18.61 -9.36 12.48
CA ARG A 499 -18.77 -8.95 11.07
C ARG A 499 -18.72 -10.17 10.14
N LEU A 500 -17.74 -11.05 10.33
CA LEU A 500 -17.57 -12.25 9.49
C LEU A 500 -18.79 -13.18 9.55
N LEU A 501 -19.34 -13.43 10.74
CA LEU A 501 -20.57 -14.23 10.86
C LEU A 501 -21.74 -13.62 10.08
N LYS A 502 -21.89 -12.28 10.07
CA LYS A 502 -22.92 -11.56 9.29
C LYS A 502 -22.74 -11.66 7.77
N LEU A 503 -21.54 -11.97 7.29
CA LEU A 503 -21.29 -12.25 5.87
C LEU A 503 -21.65 -13.69 5.48
N MET A 504 -21.75 -14.61 6.45
CA MET A 504 -22.18 -16.00 6.21
C MET A 504 -23.71 -16.16 6.25
N GLU A 505 -24.44 -15.20 6.81
CA GLU A 505 -25.91 -15.23 6.96
C GLU A 505 -26.64 -15.39 5.62
N GLY A 506 -27.19 -16.58 5.38
CA GLY A 506 -27.98 -16.90 4.18
C GLY A 506 -27.16 -17.40 2.99
N GLU A 507 -25.85 -17.56 3.14
CA GLU A 507 -24.96 -18.13 2.11
C GLU A 507 -24.96 -19.67 2.17
N ASN A 508 -24.71 -20.32 1.04
CA ASN A 508 -24.64 -21.78 0.94
C ASN A 508 -23.26 -22.30 1.39
N ILE A 509 -23.13 -22.54 2.70
CA ILE A 509 -21.94 -23.11 3.32
C ILE A 509 -21.78 -24.58 2.90
N VAL A 510 -20.69 -24.89 2.20
CA VAL A 510 -20.36 -26.27 1.77
C VAL A 510 -19.18 -26.89 2.52
N ILE A 511 -18.36 -26.06 3.18
CA ILE A 511 -17.28 -26.47 4.08
C ILE A 511 -17.22 -25.46 5.23
N GLY A 512 -16.96 -25.92 6.46
CA GLY A 512 -16.80 -25.06 7.63
C GLY A 512 -18.12 -24.55 8.18
N GLY A 513 -18.14 -23.29 8.63
CA GLY A 513 -19.27 -22.67 9.34
C GLY A 513 -19.13 -22.67 10.87
N ASP A 514 -18.42 -23.64 11.43
CA ASP A 514 -18.15 -23.72 12.87
C ASP A 514 -17.40 -22.49 13.39
N ASN A 515 -17.79 -22.02 14.57
CA ASN A 515 -17.22 -20.82 15.17
C ASN A 515 -17.34 -20.82 16.70
N ASP A 516 -16.52 -19.99 17.35
CA ASP A 516 -16.49 -19.80 18.80
C ASP A 516 -16.05 -18.36 19.15
N GLU A 517 -16.97 -17.58 19.72
CA GLU A 517 -16.70 -16.19 20.12
C GLU A 517 -15.73 -16.10 21.32
N SER A 518 -15.62 -17.14 22.16
CA SER A 518 -14.75 -17.10 23.34
C SER A 518 -13.26 -17.10 22.96
N SER A 519 -12.89 -17.84 21.91
CA SER A 519 -11.53 -17.88 21.35
C SER A 519 -11.38 -17.09 20.04
N CYS A 520 -12.43 -16.41 19.57
CA CYS A 520 -12.51 -15.74 18.26
C CYS A 520 -12.09 -16.66 17.09
N TYR A 521 -12.47 -17.94 17.16
CA TYR A 521 -12.21 -18.95 16.13
C TYR A 521 -13.36 -19.01 15.13
N ILE A 522 -13.06 -18.93 13.83
CA ILE A 522 -13.99 -19.27 12.74
C ILE A 522 -13.29 -20.31 11.88
N ALA A 523 -13.93 -21.44 11.60
CA ALA A 523 -13.38 -22.52 10.80
C ALA A 523 -13.09 -22.07 9.35
N PRO A 524 -12.13 -22.69 8.66
CA PRO A 524 -11.95 -22.53 7.21
C PRO A 524 -13.26 -22.79 6.45
N THR A 525 -13.89 -21.73 5.96
CA THR A 525 -15.27 -21.78 5.46
C THR A 525 -15.34 -21.49 3.96
N VAL A 526 -16.09 -22.30 3.21
CA VAL A 526 -16.31 -22.16 1.77
C VAL A 526 -17.79 -22.03 1.48
N LEU A 527 -18.12 -21.05 0.63
CA LEU A 527 -19.48 -20.70 0.24
C LEU A 527 -19.62 -20.95 -1.27
N ALA A 528 -20.55 -21.79 -1.69
CA ALA A 528 -20.75 -22.15 -3.10
C ALA A 528 -21.98 -21.47 -3.70
N ASP A 529 -22.01 -21.26 -5.02
CA ASP A 529 -23.14 -20.61 -5.71
C ASP A 529 -23.48 -19.21 -5.19
N VAL A 530 -22.45 -18.48 -4.75
CA VAL A 530 -22.58 -17.15 -4.16
C VAL A 530 -22.99 -16.16 -5.24
N LYS A 531 -23.99 -15.33 -4.94
CA LYS A 531 -24.52 -14.36 -5.90
C LYS A 531 -23.66 -13.08 -5.95
N PRO A 532 -23.51 -12.42 -7.12
CA PRO A 532 -22.68 -11.22 -7.25
C PRO A 532 -23.12 -10.01 -6.40
N ASP A 533 -24.37 -10.00 -5.95
CA ASP A 533 -25.06 -8.98 -5.14
C ASP A 533 -25.13 -9.33 -3.63
N SER A 534 -24.65 -10.51 -3.22
CA SER A 534 -24.75 -10.95 -1.82
C SER A 534 -23.81 -10.18 -0.89
N LYS A 535 -24.06 -10.24 0.44
CA LYS A 535 -23.31 -9.49 1.47
C LYS A 535 -21.80 -9.79 1.40
N VAL A 536 -21.42 -11.07 1.36
CA VAL A 536 -20.01 -11.49 1.27
C VAL A 536 -19.34 -11.03 -0.03
N MET A 537 -20.13 -10.60 -1.02
CA MET A 537 -19.68 -10.03 -2.29
C MET A 537 -19.69 -8.50 -2.37
N GLN A 538 -20.10 -7.77 -1.32
CA GLN A 538 -20.11 -6.29 -1.30
C GLN A 538 -18.94 -5.65 -0.53
N GLU A 539 -18.30 -6.35 0.40
CA GLU A 539 -17.15 -5.83 1.17
C GLU A 539 -15.94 -6.77 1.17
N GLU A 540 -14.77 -6.26 1.56
CA GLU A 540 -13.54 -7.05 1.74
C GLU A 540 -13.72 -8.06 2.88
N ILE A 541 -13.45 -9.34 2.63
CA ILE A 541 -13.75 -10.39 3.62
C ILE A 541 -12.78 -10.32 4.80
N PHE A 542 -11.48 -10.20 4.56
CA PHE A 542 -10.45 -10.09 5.63
C PHE A 542 -10.66 -11.09 6.79
N GLY A 543 -10.80 -12.36 6.42
CA GLY A 543 -11.22 -13.47 7.28
C GLY A 543 -11.43 -14.77 6.49
N PRO A 544 -11.74 -15.91 7.15
CA PRO A 544 -11.61 -17.25 6.57
C PRO A 544 -12.88 -17.71 5.83
N LEU A 545 -13.45 -16.84 5.00
CA LEU A 545 -14.61 -17.15 4.15
C LEU A 545 -14.19 -17.13 2.68
N LEU A 546 -14.52 -18.16 1.90
CA LEU A 546 -14.17 -18.30 0.49
C LEU A 546 -15.43 -18.46 -0.37
N PRO A 547 -16.06 -17.35 -0.81
CA PRO A 547 -17.13 -17.39 -1.79
C PRO A 547 -16.64 -17.80 -3.19
N ILE A 548 -17.42 -18.68 -3.81
CA ILE A 548 -17.27 -19.11 -5.20
C ILE A 548 -18.45 -18.59 -6.01
N VAL A 549 -18.14 -17.77 -7.02
CA VAL A 549 -19.10 -17.23 -7.99
C VAL A 549 -18.87 -17.96 -9.31
N SER A 550 -19.91 -18.57 -9.87
CA SER A 550 -19.83 -19.19 -11.19
C SER A 550 -19.90 -18.15 -12.31
N VAL A 551 -19.08 -18.30 -13.35
CA VAL A 551 -19.08 -17.50 -14.59
C VAL A 551 -18.98 -18.40 -15.81
N GLY A 552 -19.65 -18.04 -16.91
CA GLY A 552 -19.68 -18.84 -18.15
C GLY A 552 -18.50 -18.61 -19.10
N SER A 553 -17.65 -17.59 -18.88
CA SER A 553 -16.48 -17.36 -19.74
C SER A 553 -15.37 -16.51 -19.09
N LEU A 554 -14.21 -16.47 -19.75
CA LEU A 554 -13.12 -15.53 -19.44
C LEU A 554 -13.55 -14.07 -19.64
N ASP A 555 -14.32 -13.78 -20.69
CA ASP A 555 -14.74 -12.41 -21.01
C ASP A 555 -15.73 -11.88 -19.97
N GLU A 556 -16.65 -12.73 -19.52
CA GLU A 556 -17.54 -12.47 -18.39
C GLU A 556 -16.75 -12.27 -17.08
N ALA A 557 -15.69 -13.05 -16.85
CA ALA A 557 -14.81 -12.83 -15.69
C ALA A 557 -14.06 -11.49 -15.75
N ILE A 558 -13.54 -11.11 -16.93
CA ILE A 558 -12.91 -9.81 -17.17
C ILE A 558 -13.91 -8.67 -16.93
N GLU A 559 -15.13 -8.81 -17.44
CA GLU A 559 -16.20 -7.83 -17.20
C GLU A 559 -16.57 -7.74 -15.71
N PHE A 560 -16.77 -8.87 -15.03
CA PHE A 560 -17.06 -8.94 -13.60
C PHE A 560 -16.03 -8.20 -12.75
N ILE A 561 -14.76 -8.31 -13.12
CA ILE A 561 -13.62 -7.65 -12.48
C ILE A 561 -13.65 -6.14 -12.78
N ASN A 562 -13.84 -5.75 -14.05
CA ASN A 562 -13.83 -4.35 -14.47
C ASN A 562 -15.07 -3.54 -14.04
N GLN A 563 -16.19 -4.21 -13.72
CA GLN A 563 -17.36 -3.59 -13.08
C GLN A 563 -17.11 -3.25 -11.59
N ARG A 564 -15.97 -3.63 -11.01
CA ARG A 564 -15.62 -3.45 -9.59
C ARG A 564 -14.39 -2.55 -9.41
N GLU A 565 -14.18 -2.11 -8.17
CA GLU A 565 -13.03 -1.27 -7.81
C GLU A 565 -11.70 -2.03 -7.95
N LYS A 566 -10.66 -1.34 -8.43
CA LYS A 566 -9.36 -1.94 -8.73
C LYS A 566 -8.68 -2.49 -7.47
N PRO A 567 -8.39 -3.79 -7.39
CA PRO A 567 -7.75 -4.40 -6.23
C PRO A 567 -6.23 -4.16 -6.23
N LEU A 568 -5.55 -4.24 -5.08
CA LEU A 568 -4.08 -4.12 -4.98
C LEU A 568 -3.40 -5.29 -5.71
N ALA A 569 -4.09 -6.39 -5.99
CA ALA A 569 -3.69 -7.31 -7.05
C ALA A 569 -4.86 -8.18 -7.56
N LEU A 570 -4.66 -8.83 -8.72
CA LEU A 570 -5.61 -9.71 -9.43
C LEU A 570 -5.12 -11.18 -9.48
N TYR A 571 -5.91 -12.16 -9.00
CA TYR A 571 -5.61 -13.58 -9.22
C TYR A 571 -6.16 -14.14 -10.55
N VAL A 572 -5.33 -14.92 -11.24
CA VAL A 572 -5.63 -15.61 -12.51
C VAL A 572 -5.04 -17.02 -12.47
N PHE A 573 -5.88 -18.02 -12.75
CA PHE A 573 -5.52 -19.37 -13.17
C PHE A 573 -5.87 -19.56 -14.64
N SER A 574 -4.88 -19.79 -15.50
CA SER A 574 -5.06 -20.58 -16.73
C SER A 574 -3.75 -21.22 -17.21
N ASN A 575 -3.82 -22.48 -17.66
CA ASN A 575 -2.71 -23.15 -18.35
C ASN A 575 -2.35 -22.48 -19.69
N ASN A 576 -3.19 -21.57 -20.19
CA ASN A 576 -3.09 -20.93 -21.50
C ASN A 576 -2.52 -19.50 -21.41
N LYS A 577 -1.30 -19.30 -21.95
CA LYS A 577 -0.66 -17.98 -22.13
C LYS A 577 -1.57 -16.88 -22.68
N LYS A 578 -2.54 -17.20 -23.54
CA LYS A 578 -3.45 -16.22 -24.14
C LYS A 578 -4.50 -15.72 -23.13
N VAL A 579 -5.00 -16.61 -22.27
CA VAL A 579 -5.95 -16.27 -21.20
C VAL A 579 -5.28 -15.34 -20.20
N ILE A 580 -4.08 -15.70 -19.74
CA ILE A 580 -3.23 -14.88 -18.86
C ILE A 580 -3.02 -13.48 -19.45
N LYS A 581 -2.49 -13.41 -20.68
CA LYS A 581 -2.17 -12.13 -21.33
C LYS A 581 -3.41 -11.28 -21.60
N LYS A 582 -4.54 -11.90 -21.95
CA LYS A 582 -5.82 -11.21 -22.15
C LYS A 582 -6.34 -10.64 -20.83
N MET A 583 -6.33 -11.43 -19.76
CA MET A 583 -6.73 -10.99 -18.42
C MET A 583 -5.87 -9.81 -17.93
N ILE A 584 -4.53 -9.91 -18.03
CA ILE A 584 -3.61 -8.80 -17.70
C ILE A 584 -3.88 -7.55 -18.55
N ALA A 585 -4.03 -7.70 -19.87
CA ALA A 585 -4.17 -6.57 -20.79
C ALA A 585 -5.56 -5.91 -20.76
N ALA A 586 -6.57 -6.59 -20.21
CA ALA A 586 -7.96 -6.14 -20.18
C ALA A 586 -8.45 -5.73 -18.78
N THR A 587 -7.59 -5.71 -17.76
CA THR A 587 -7.95 -5.36 -16.37
C THR A 587 -6.91 -4.41 -15.75
N SER A 588 -7.08 -4.02 -14.49
CA SER A 588 -6.11 -3.17 -13.78
C SER A 588 -6.16 -3.38 -12.27
N SER A 589 -4.99 -3.64 -11.68
CA SER A 589 -4.74 -3.84 -10.26
C SER A 589 -3.32 -3.38 -9.91
N GLY A 590 -2.95 -3.32 -8.63
CA GLY A 590 -1.62 -2.88 -8.19
C GLY A 590 -0.51 -3.80 -8.70
N GLY A 591 -0.46 -5.03 -8.17
CA GLY A 591 0.18 -6.16 -8.79
C GLY A 591 -0.73 -6.84 -9.81
N VAL A 592 -0.17 -7.24 -10.96
CA VAL A 592 -0.60 -8.50 -11.58
C VAL A 592 0.60 -9.40 -11.61
N THR A 593 0.30 -10.65 -11.42
CA THR A 593 1.19 -11.80 -11.33
C THR A 593 0.24 -12.90 -11.97
N ALA A 594 0.66 -14.02 -12.56
CA ALA A 594 -0.28 -14.97 -13.21
C ALA A 594 0.01 -16.44 -12.85
N ASN A 595 -0.92 -17.19 -12.23
CA ASN A 595 -0.89 -18.60 -11.77
C ASN A 595 -0.30 -19.14 -10.40
N ASP A 596 -0.27 -18.35 -9.32
CA ASP A 596 -0.05 -18.66 -7.88
C ASP A 596 -1.10 -17.84 -7.04
N VAL A 597 -1.03 -17.83 -5.70
CA VAL A 597 -1.44 -16.63 -4.91
C VAL A 597 -0.23 -15.81 -4.39
N ILE A 598 -0.46 -14.65 -3.77
CA ILE A 598 0.45 -13.76 -3.01
C ILE A 598 1.82 -13.24 -3.60
N MET A 599 2.49 -13.82 -4.62
CA MET A 599 3.97 -13.66 -4.76
C MET A 599 4.60 -12.24 -4.88
N HIS A 600 4.14 -11.35 -5.74
CA HIS A 600 4.94 -10.20 -6.27
C HIS A 600 5.87 -9.43 -5.28
N PHE A 601 5.45 -9.21 -4.04
CA PHE A 601 6.18 -8.57 -2.94
C PHE A 601 7.58 -9.24 -2.68
N THR A 602 7.86 -10.51 -3.07
CA THR A 602 9.18 -11.20 -2.82
C THR A 602 10.32 -10.53 -3.51
N VAL A 603 10.04 -10.11 -4.73
CA VAL A 603 11.02 -9.50 -5.58
C VAL A 603 11.13 -8.10 -5.01
N ILE A 604 12.12 -7.88 -4.12
CA ILE A 604 12.35 -6.59 -3.46
C ILE A 604 12.73 -5.50 -4.51
N GLU A 605 12.95 -5.90 -5.77
CA GLU A 605 13.08 -5.05 -6.96
C GLU A 605 11.76 -4.76 -7.71
N LEU A 606 10.65 -5.45 -7.41
CA LEU A 606 9.31 -5.07 -7.87
C LEU A 606 8.72 -4.01 -6.93
N PRO A 607 8.08 -2.95 -7.47
CA PRO A 607 7.33 -2.03 -6.64
C PRO A 607 6.05 -2.71 -6.16
N PHE A 608 5.86 -2.80 -4.85
CA PHE A 608 4.58 -3.16 -4.27
C PHE A 608 3.81 -1.89 -3.93
N GLY A 609 2.59 -1.79 -4.43
CA GLY A 609 1.73 -0.61 -4.27
C GLY A 609 0.38 -0.83 -4.95
N GLY A 610 -0.67 -0.22 -4.40
CA GLY A 610 -2.03 -0.32 -4.94
C GLY A 610 -2.32 0.66 -6.09
N VAL A 611 -3.54 0.58 -6.64
CA VAL A 611 -4.02 1.54 -7.65
C VAL A 611 -5.50 1.85 -7.49
N GLY A 612 -5.85 3.12 -7.34
CA GLY A 612 -7.24 3.54 -7.11
C GLY A 612 -7.65 3.30 -5.66
N GLN A 613 -8.81 2.66 -5.43
CA GLN A 613 -9.27 2.37 -4.06
C GLN A 613 -8.35 1.40 -3.29
N SER A 614 -7.46 0.69 -3.98
CA SER A 614 -6.49 -0.22 -3.37
C SER A 614 -5.13 0.40 -3.03
N GLY A 615 -4.86 1.63 -3.47
CA GLY A 615 -3.67 2.37 -3.02
C GLY A 615 -3.16 3.43 -3.98
N MET A 616 -2.11 4.11 -3.54
CA MET A 616 -1.27 4.99 -4.36
C MET A 616 0.15 5.09 -3.79
N GLY A 617 1.13 5.29 -4.67
CA GLY A 617 2.54 5.11 -4.32
C GLY A 617 2.94 3.62 -4.36
N ALA A 618 4.18 3.34 -3.98
CA ALA A 618 4.71 1.98 -3.84
C ALA A 618 5.96 1.97 -2.95
N TYR A 619 6.37 0.80 -2.47
CA TYR A 619 7.63 0.57 -1.79
C TYR A 619 8.27 -0.78 -2.17
N HIS A 620 9.17 -1.30 -1.32
CA HIS A 620 10.18 -2.37 -1.48
C HIS A 620 11.56 -1.92 -1.96
N GLY A 621 12.59 -2.20 -1.16
CA GLY A 621 14.01 -1.97 -1.42
C GLY A 621 14.30 -0.59 -2.00
N LYS A 622 14.71 -0.59 -3.28
CA LYS A 622 15.02 0.64 -4.01
C LYS A 622 13.80 1.54 -4.17
N HIS A 623 12.59 0.98 -4.32
CA HIS A 623 11.36 1.76 -4.37
C HIS A 623 11.03 2.38 -3.01
N THR A 624 11.31 1.70 -1.88
CA THR A 624 11.21 2.32 -0.54
C THR A 624 12.17 3.51 -0.42
N PHE A 625 13.42 3.36 -0.87
CA PHE A 625 14.41 4.45 -0.90
C PHE A 625 13.96 5.62 -1.81
N GLU A 626 13.44 5.33 -3.00
CA GLU A 626 13.00 6.35 -3.95
C GLU A 626 11.71 7.07 -3.52
N THR A 627 10.80 6.37 -2.84
CA THR A 627 9.55 6.94 -2.29
C THR A 627 9.84 7.91 -1.15
N PHE A 628 10.85 7.65 -0.32
CA PHE A 628 11.25 8.53 0.77
C PHE A 628 12.40 9.50 0.42
N SER A 629 12.66 9.74 -0.87
CA SER A 629 13.69 10.66 -1.39
C SER A 629 13.15 11.62 -2.44
N HIS A 630 13.51 12.91 -2.35
CA HIS A 630 13.32 13.84 -3.46
C HIS A 630 14.34 13.59 -4.58
N LYS A 631 13.85 13.45 -5.81
CA LYS A 631 14.63 13.25 -7.04
C LYS A 631 15.01 14.61 -7.66
N ARG A 632 15.95 15.31 -7.03
CA ARG A 632 16.40 16.64 -7.45
C ARG A 632 17.13 16.61 -8.78
N ALA A 633 16.59 17.28 -9.80
CA ALA A 633 17.27 17.45 -11.09
C ALA A 633 18.38 18.51 -11.01
N CYS A 634 19.57 18.18 -11.50
CA CYS A 634 20.76 19.03 -11.53
C CYS A 634 21.24 19.23 -12.98
N LEU A 635 21.47 20.49 -13.36
CA LEU A 635 22.05 20.91 -14.64
C LEU A 635 23.18 21.90 -14.35
N ILE A 636 24.43 21.47 -14.46
CA ILE A 636 25.61 22.33 -14.22
C ILE A 636 26.14 22.81 -15.55
N LYS A 637 26.01 24.11 -15.81
CA LYS A 637 26.52 24.76 -17.02
C LYS A 637 27.85 25.46 -16.73
N SER A 638 28.78 25.39 -17.67
CA SER A 638 29.91 26.31 -17.70
C SER A 638 29.44 27.73 -18.08
N LEU A 639 30.16 28.75 -17.60
CA LEU A 639 30.00 30.15 -18.05
C LEU A 639 30.68 30.41 -19.42
N ALA A 640 31.36 29.40 -19.99
CA ALA A 640 31.96 29.48 -21.31
C ALA A 640 30.92 29.37 -22.46
N MET A 641 31.33 29.77 -23.66
CA MET A 641 30.55 29.65 -24.91
C MET A 641 29.24 30.46 -24.96
N GLU A 642 29.11 31.53 -24.17
CA GLU A 642 27.90 32.36 -24.08
C GLU A 642 27.39 32.90 -25.43
N GLY A 643 28.29 33.08 -26.42
CA GLY A 643 27.91 33.40 -27.80
C GLY A 643 26.97 32.38 -28.46
N MET A 644 26.99 31.10 -28.05
CA MET A 644 26.05 30.09 -28.54
C MET A 644 24.61 30.34 -28.06
N ASN A 645 24.43 31.03 -26.93
CA ASN A 645 23.12 31.36 -26.40
C ASN A 645 22.42 32.51 -27.15
N GLN A 646 23.09 33.17 -28.09
CA GLN A 646 22.50 34.24 -28.92
C GLN A 646 21.25 33.81 -29.71
N ILE A 647 21.07 32.52 -29.99
CA ILE A 647 19.86 31.99 -30.63
C ILE A 647 18.62 32.04 -29.72
N ARG A 648 18.79 31.90 -28.40
CA ARG A 648 17.69 31.96 -27.41
C ARG A 648 17.42 33.38 -26.88
N TYR A 649 18.33 34.32 -27.07
CA TYR A 649 18.19 35.69 -26.58
C TYR A 649 17.43 36.59 -27.56
N PRO A 650 16.65 37.58 -27.07
CA PRO A 650 16.10 38.66 -27.88
C PRO A 650 17.21 39.49 -28.59
N PRO A 651 16.87 40.24 -29.65
CA PRO A 651 15.61 40.20 -30.39
C PRO A 651 15.47 38.87 -31.15
N PHE A 652 14.26 38.35 -31.24
CA PHE A 652 13.93 37.21 -32.09
C PHE A 652 13.77 37.65 -33.54
N THR A 653 14.16 36.79 -34.47
CA THR A 653 14.12 37.06 -35.92
C THR A 653 13.83 35.76 -36.67
N GLU A 654 13.30 35.85 -37.89
CA GLU A 654 13.09 34.68 -38.76
C GLU A 654 14.40 33.87 -38.98
N LYS A 655 15.56 34.54 -39.01
CA LYS A 655 16.86 33.86 -39.07
C LYS A 655 17.12 33.00 -37.83
N LYS A 656 16.86 33.51 -36.61
CA LYS A 656 16.96 32.71 -35.38
C LYS A 656 15.93 31.58 -35.35
N LEU A 657 14.69 31.84 -35.77
CA LEU A 657 13.62 30.84 -35.83
C LEU A 657 13.91 29.71 -36.82
N GLY A 658 14.46 30.02 -38.00
CA GLY A 658 14.90 29.05 -38.99
C GLY A 658 15.99 28.12 -38.47
N TRP A 659 17.02 28.67 -37.82
CA TRP A 659 18.07 27.88 -37.14
C TRP A 659 17.50 27.02 -36.00
N ALA A 660 16.57 27.56 -35.19
CA ALA A 660 15.93 26.80 -34.11
C ALA A 660 15.11 25.62 -34.65
N LYS A 661 14.29 25.83 -35.68
CA LYS A 661 13.55 24.77 -36.39
C LYS A 661 14.51 23.70 -36.94
N PHE A 662 15.58 24.11 -37.63
CA PHE A 662 16.58 23.20 -38.20
C PHE A 662 17.28 22.34 -37.14
N LEU A 663 17.62 22.91 -35.98
CA LEU A 663 18.34 22.20 -34.90
C LEU A 663 17.42 21.33 -34.03
N LEU A 664 16.15 21.70 -33.84
CA LEU A 664 15.22 20.99 -32.95
C LEU A 664 14.35 19.96 -33.66
N MET A 665 13.94 20.19 -34.90
CA MET A 665 13.01 19.29 -35.62
C MET A 665 13.71 18.15 -36.34
N ASN A 666 14.97 18.35 -36.77
CA ASN A 666 15.75 17.28 -37.40
C ASN A 666 16.22 16.28 -36.34
N LYS A 667 15.68 15.06 -36.36
CA LYS A 667 16.22 13.92 -35.61
C LYS A 667 17.58 13.51 -36.20
N PHE A 668 18.65 14.18 -35.77
CA PHE A 668 20.03 13.87 -36.13
C PHE A 668 20.40 12.46 -35.67
N ASN A 669 20.23 11.48 -36.56
CA ASN A 669 20.55 10.09 -36.30
C ASN A 669 22.05 9.94 -36.03
N LYS A 670 22.42 9.54 -34.81
CA LYS A 670 23.81 9.42 -34.33
C LYS A 670 24.71 8.62 -35.30
N LYS A 671 24.18 7.61 -36.02
CA LYS A 671 24.94 6.85 -37.04
C LYS A 671 25.33 7.67 -38.27
N LYS A 672 24.53 8.65 -38.72
CA LYS A 672 24.90 9.52 -39.87
C LYS A 672 25.92 10.59 -39.48
N MET A 673 25.95 11.01 -38.21
CA MET A 673 26.83 12.10 -37.77
C MET A 673 28.31 11.72 -37.77
N GLY A 674 28.64 10.45 -37.48
CA GLY A 674 30.01 9.93 -37.65
C GLY A 674 30.50 9.98 -39.11
N LEU A 675 29.62 9.69 -40.07
CA LEU A 675 29.92 9.81 -41.50
C LEU A 675 30.09 11.27 -41.96
N LEU A 676 29.37 12.21 -41.35
CA LEU A 676 29.45 13.65 -41.65
C LEU A 676 30.65 14.35 -40.99
N LEU A 677 31.19 13.82 -39.90
CA LEU A 677 32.39 14.36 -39.25
C LEU A 677 33.69 13.99 -39.98
N LEU A 678 33.72 12.85 -40.70
CA LEU A 678 34.87 12.42 -41.51
C LEU A 678 35.35 13.49 -42.52
N PRO A 679 34.51 14.06 -43.41
CA PRO A 679 34.94 15.10 -44.34
C PRO A 679 35.35 16.41 -43.63
N VAL A 680 34.75 16.74 -42.49
CA VAL A 680 35.13 17.94 -41.72
C VAL A 680 36.51 17.77 -41.08
N LEU A 681 36.78 16.59 -40.50
CA LEU A 681 38.11 16.23 -39.98
C LEU A 681 39.16 16.13 -41.10
N ALA A 682 38.79 15.62 -42.27
CA ALA A 682 39.67 15.59 -43.44
C ALA A 682 40.01 17.00 -43.95
N VAL A 683 39.04 17.93 -43.96
CA VAL A 683 39.29 19.35 -44.30
C VAL A 683 40.18 20.03 -43.26
N ILE A 684 39.96 19.79 -41.95
CA ILE A 684 40.82 20.33 -40.89
C ILE A 684 42.25 19.77 -41.02
N ALA A 685 42.41 18.46 -41.24
CA ALA A 685 43.71 17.84 -41.47
C ALA A 685 44.39 18.41 -42.74
N ALA A 686 43.66 18.58 -43.85
CA ALA A 686 44.18 19.17 -45.08
C ALA A 686 44.57 20.65 -44.92
N ILE A 687 43.94 21.40 -44.02
CA ILE A 687 44.35 22.76 -43.66
C ILE A 687 45.64 22.74 -42.81
N VAL A 688 45.73 21.85 -41.81
CA VAL A 688 46.94 21.71 -40.98
C VAL A 688 48.15 21.25 -41.81
N ILE A 689 47.97 20.29 -42.73
CA ILE A 689 48.99 19.83 -43.69
C ILE A 689 49.41 20.92 -44.69
N LYS A 690 48.68 22.04 -44.76
CA LYS A 690 49.00 23.21 -45.59
C LYS A 690 49.57 24.40 -44.79
N LEU A 691 49.82 24.19 -43.50
CA LEU A 691 50.39 25.15 -42.53
C LEU A 691 51.65 24.58 -41.85
N ILE A 692 52.17 23.47 -42.38
CA ILE A 692 53.45 22.81 -42.07
C ILE A 692 54.22 22.73 -43.38
#